data_AF-A0A9P8FZW2-F1
#
_entry.id   AF-A0A9P8FZW2-F1
#
_cell.length_a   1.000
_cell.length_b   1.000
_cell.length_c   1.000
_cell.angle_alpha   90.00
_cell.angle_beta   90.00
_cell.angle_gamma   90.00
#
_symmetry.space_group_name_H-M   'P 1'
#
loop_
_entity.id
_entity.type
_entity.pdbx_description
1 polymer ?
#
loop_
_entity_poly.entity_id
_entity_poly.type
_entity_poly.pdbx_seq_one_letter_code
_entity_poly.pdbx_strand_id
1 'polypeptide(L)'
;MMNSFYPLFVTANVSLQVINRVLQSALDEEFPPGEHWGNDWVLVEQRVHRNLSVPTMPPVQPFESGFLNTSIHNLQNFVTIELIEGTDQLPFPFGIIDERTALDNTISFWAQDDVNPIQEAQIRTMWGGGTPLDRILATYIDPYEYLSYHNPTDNMTKEQSRAHLLAWEDTERDRLALQFYEFADSSRVFERASEELNQTTKWFDFRLDASCAMGHIYLIGDYGPVEIMADFVFKSDMFDANGKLHFPAPSSYLETRSPFNLISRLVDLRNTRPGATNMSTTQGNGRANFDQIESGNIHTVTQYTIGWICALPIELAAAVKMLDEEHPRLPQDPKDDNSYRFGRIGNHNIVIGCLPHGRFGLVSAASVALQMKNSFDNLRIGLMVGIGGGVPSPETDIRLGDIVVSSPTGQHGGVVQYDLGKTRANGEVERTGSLNSPPNALLHVVTEMIAAQELGELQIVTHLSKLADELSAYAFPSKLIDCLYQPHHTHKSGQGCLGCGGSENQVLREERANNDPVIHYGTIASGNQVMKDAVTRDKLSHELGGVLCYEMEAAGLMNNFPCLVIRGISDYSDTHKNDGWRRYAAAVAAAYAKDLLGHLASAKVAQTETLDQLMGDLSQGMARNQTLIEEVGSRLDSTY
;
A
#
# COMPACT_ATOMS: atom_id res chain seq x y z
N MET A 1 19.97 8.70 10.46
CA MET A 1 19.95 7.48 9.64
C MET A 1 21.30 6.82 9.80
N MET A 2 21.36 5.63 10.41
CA MET A 2 22.58 4.83 10.43
C MET A 2 22.73 4.24 9.03
N ASN A 3 23.88 4.41 8.39
CA ASN A 3 24.13 3.88 7.05
C ASN A 3 24.17 2.35 7.13
N SER A 4 23.20 1.66 6.51
CA SER A 4 23.19 0.20 6.37
C SER A 4 24.15 -0.18 5.26
N PHE A 5 25.16 -0.98 5.57
CA PHE A 5 26.15 -1.47 4.60
C PHE A 5 25.95 -2.95 4.33
N TYR A 6 26.16 -3.37 3.08
CA TYR A 6 25.90 -4.75 2.70
C TYR A 6 27.22 -5.51 2.42
N PRO A 7 27.52 -6.60 3.14
CA PRO A 7 28.71 -7.39 2.87
C PRO A 7 28.63 -8.07 1.50
N LEU A 8 29.71 -7.97 0.71
CA LEU A 8 29.87 -8.66 -0.57
C LEU A 8 31.09 -9.57 -0.52
N PHE A 9 30.89 -10.86 -0.77
CA PHE A 9 31.96 -11.86 -0.75
C PHE A 9 32.30 -12.36 -2.15
N VAL A 10 33.54 -12.82 -2.35
CA VAL A 10 33.97 -13.50 -3.58
C VAL A 10 34.40 -14.91 -3.25
N THR A 11 33.66 -15.90 -3.74
CA THR A 11 33.88 -17.32 -3.37
C THR A 11 34.49 -18.14 -4.49
N ALA A 12 34.42 -17.68 -5.73
CA ALA A 12 35.03 -18.34 -6.88
C ALA A 12 36.21 -17.52 -7.42
N ASN A 13 37.15 -18.19 -8.10
CA ASN A 13 38.25 -17.50 -8.78
C ASN A 13 37.72 -16.80 -10.06
N VAL A 14 37.06 -15.66 -9.85
CA VAL A 14 36.53 -14.81 -10.91
C VAL A 14 37.52 -13.70 -11.24
N SER A 15 37.57 -13.31 -12.52
CA SER A 15 38.50 -12.27 -12.96
C SER A 15 38.19 -10.91 -12.31
N LEU A 16 39.22 -10.09 -12.12
CA LEU A 16 39.09 -8.70 -11.65
C LEU A 16 38.06 -7.89 -12.46
N GLN A 17 37.95 -8.19 -13.76
CA GLN A 17 36.98 -7.53 -14.65
C GLN A 17 35.53 -7.80 -14.26
N VAL A 18 35.21 -8.99 -13.76
CA VAL A 18 33.85 -9.36 -13.33
C VAL A 18 33.50 -8.65 -12.03
N ILE A 19 34.44 -8.61 -11.08
CA ILE A 19 34.23 -7.96 -9.78
C ILE A 19 34.09 -6.45 -9.96
N ASN A 20 34.95 -5.85 -10.79
CA ASN A 20 34.84 -4.43 -11.13
C ASN A 20 33.53 -4.11 -11.82
N ARG A 21 33.03 -5.00 -12.69
CA ARG A 21 31.74 -4.81 -13.33
C ARG A 21 30.61 -4.77 -12.30
N VAL A 22 30.59 -5.71 -11.35
CA VAL A 22 29.59 -5.73 -10.26
C VAL A 22 29.63 -4.44 -9.44
N LEU A 23 30.81 -4.03 -8.99
CA LEU A 23 30.96 -2.83 -8.16
C LEU A 23 30.67 -1.54 -8.93
N GLN A 24 31.01 -1.48 -10.23
CA GLN A 24 30.64 -0.35 -11.09
C GLN A 24 29.14 -0.31 -11.37
N SER A 25 28.51 -1.47 -11.60
CA SER A 25 27.06 -1.54 -11.78
C SER A 25 26.29 -0.96 -10.59
N ALA A 26 26.78 -1.14 -9.36
CA ALA A 26 26.19 -0.52 -8.18
C ALA A 26 26.38 1.02 -8.15
N LEU A 27 27.52 1.53 -8.63
CA LEU A 27 27.77 2.97 -8.74
C LEU A 27 26.89 3.63 -9.81
N ASP A 28 26.67 2.93 -10.91
CA ASP A 28 25.88 3.39 -12.06
C ASP A 28 24.37 3.12 -11.88
N GLU A 29 23.96 2.47 -10.79
CA GLU A 29 22.55 2.17 -10.52
C GLU A 29 21.78 3.45 -10.15
N GLU A 30 20.81 3.83 -10.97
CA GLU A 30 20.05 5.08 -10.85
C GLU A 30 18.65 4.90 -10.22
N PHE A 31 18.26 5.89 -9.42
CA PHE A 31 16.90 6.15 -8.95
C PHE A 31 16.22 7.21 -9.84
N PRO A 32 14.89 7.22 -9.97
CA PRO A 32 14.17 8.42 -10.41
C PRO A 32 14.20 9.47 -9.26
N PRO A 33 14.77 10.69 -9.41
CA PRO A 33 15.12 11.44 -10.63
C PRO A 33 16.63 11.74 -10.73
N GLY A 34 17.45 10.77 -11.14
CA GLY A 34 18.88 10.95 -11.42
C GLY A 34 19.80 10.90 -10.21
N GLU A 35 19.32 10.37 -9.07
CA GLU A 35 20.17 10.07 -7.91
C GLU A 35 20.74 8.66 -8.07
N HIS A 36 22.04 8.48 -7.83
CA HIS A 36 22.66 7.15 -7.85
C HIS A 36 22.56 6.52 -6.46
N TRP A 37 22.35 5.20 -6.39
CA TRP A 37 22.39 4.46 -5.12
C TRP A 37 23.71 4.64 -4.37
N GLY A 38 24.80 4.95 -5.08
CA GLY A 38 26.14 4.90 -4.51
C GLY A 38 26.58 3.46 -4.28
N ASN A 39 27.83 3.25 -3.88
CA ASN A 39 28.35 1.91 -3.66
C ASN A 39 28.35 1.54 -2.16
N ASP A 40 27.19 1.13 -1.67
CA ASP A 40 27.03 0.65 -0.29
C ASP A 40 27.48 -0.82 -0.10
N TRP A 41 28.04 -1.44 -1.15
CA TRP A 41 28.76 -2.69 -1.00
C TRP A 41 30.03 -2.50 -0.18
N VAL A 42 30.22 -3.41 0.77
CA VAL A 42 31.49 -3.59 1.46
C VAL A 42 32.10 -4.91 0.99
N LEU A 43 33.12 -4.82 0.12
CA LEU A 43 33.83 -6.01 -0.35
C LEU A 43 34.66 -6.59 0.80
N VAL A 44 34.25 -7.77 1.29
CA VAL A 44 34.93 -8.44 2.40
C VAL A 44 35.99 -9.38 1.85
N GLU A 45 37.23 -8.90 1.84
CA GLU A 45 38.36 -9.63 1.27
C GLU A 45 38.85 -10.78 2.15
N GLN A 46 38.75 -10.68 3.49
CA GLN A 46 39.33 -11.67 4.40
C GLN A 46 38.46 -11.93 5.63
N ARG A 47 38.61 -13.12 6.22
CA ARG A 47 37.87 -13.57 7.43
C ARG A 47 38.12 -12.75 8.69
N VAL A 48 39.14 -11.90 8.73
CA VAL A 48 39.47 -11.07 9.91
C VAL A 48 38.97 -9.63 9.78
N HIS A 49 38.35 -9.29 8.64
CA HIS A 49 37.90 -7.94 8.36
C HIS A 49 36.58 -7.65 9.08
N ARG A 50 36.65 -7.20 10.34
CA ARG A 50 35.48 -6.91 11.19
C ARG A 50 34.99 -5.45 11.14
N ASN A 51 35.82 -4.53 10.66
CA ASN A 51 35.45 -3.12 10.52
C ASN A 51 35.03 -2.84 9.09
N LEU A 52 33.75 -2.56 8.87
CA LEU A 52 33.18 -2.27 7.55
C LEU A 52 33.23 -0.75 7.29
N SER A 53 33.65 -0.34 6.09
CA SER A 53 33.73 1.07 5.69
C SER A 53 33.29 1.23 4.23
N VAL A 54 32.51 2.28 3.93
CA VAL A 54 32.00 2.60 2.57
C VAL A 54 32.62 3.85 1.96
N PRO A 55 32.50 4.05 0.62
CA PRO A 55 32.15 3.06 -0.41
C PRO A 55 33.35 2.23 -0.88
N THR A 56 33.14 0.94 -1.19
CA THR A 56 34.21 0.12 -1.80
C THR A 56 34.42 0.55 -3.25
N MET A 57 35.58 1.11 -3.60
CA MET A 57 35.88 1.40 -5.00
C MET A 57 36.24 0.12 -5.78
N PRO A 58 35.90 0.03 -7.08
CA PRO A 58 36.32 -1.08 -7.91
C PRO A 58 37.84 -1.30 -7.85
N PRO A 59 38.30 -2.51 -7.51
CA PRO A 59 39.72 -2.77 -7.34
C PRO A 59 40.51 -2.52 -8.64
N VAL A 60 41.61 -1.78 -8.51
CA VAL A 60 42.49 -1.41 -9.64
C VAL A 60 43.65 -2.38 -9.86
N GLN A 61 43.85 -3.32 -8.94
CA GLN A 61 44.83 -4.42 -9.03
C GLN A 61 44.16 -5.73 -8.66
N PRO A 62 44.70 -6.89 -9.09
CA PRO A 62 44.20 -8.18 -8.63
C PRO A 62 44.20 -8.23 -7.09
N PHE A 63 43.08 -8.63 -6.50
CA PHE A 63 42.98 -8.89 -5.07
C PHE A 63 42.72 -10.37 -4.85
N GLU A 64 43.23 -10.89 -3.73
CA GLU A 64 42.99 -12.27 -3.32
C GLU A 64 42.00 -12.28 -2.17
N SER A 65 40.80 -12.80 -2.43
CA SER A 65 39.83 -13.02 -1.35
C SER A 65 40.23 -14.26 -0.54
N GLY A 66 40.36 -14.12 0.77
CA GLY A 66 40.47 -15.21 1.74
C GLY A 66 39.21 -16.08 1.82
N PHE A 67 38.16 -15.76 1.04
CA PHE A 67 36.95 -16.56 0.89
C PHE A 67 36.90 -17.37 -0.42
N LEU A 68 37.94 -17.33 -1.25
CA LEU A 68 38.04 -18.22 -2.42
C LEU A 68 37.89 -19.70 -2.01
N ASN A 69 37.06 -20.44 -2.74
CA ASN A 69 36.65 -21.82 -2.47
C ASN A 69 35.95 -22.02 -1.11
N THR A 70 35.46 -20.96 -0.47
CA THR A 70 34.67 -21.08 0.77
C THR A 70 33.23 -21.49 0.44
N SER A 71 32.67 -22.40 1.25
CA SER A 71 31.27 -22.82 1.14
C SER A 71 30.31 -21.74 1.65
N ILE A 72 29.09 -21.73 1.12
CA ILE A 72 28.00 -20.87 1.60
C ILE A 72 27.77 -21.03 3.09
N HIS A 73 27.77 -22.27 3.59
CA HIS A 73 27.61 -22.56 5.01
C HIS A 73 28.67 -21.87 5.88
N ASN A 74 29.92 -21.84 5.42
CA ASN A 74 30.98 -21.15 6.15
C ASN A 74 30.81 -19.62 6.11
N LEU A 75 30.26 -19.06 5.04
CA LEU A 75 29.91 -17.64 4.97
C LEU A 75 28.74 -17.29 5.88
N GLN A 76 27.68 -18.10 5.89
CA GLN A 76 26.54 -17.95 6.81
C GLN A 76 27.02 -17.93 8.26
N ASN A 77 27.85 -18.90 8.65
CA ASN A 77 28.43 -18.94 10.00
C ASN A 77 29.30 -17.71 10.29
N PHE A 78 30.13 -17.28 9.32
CA PHE A 78 30.94 -16.08 9.46
C PHE A 78 30.08 -14.83 9.67
N VAL A 79 29.03 -14.64 8.87
CA VAL A 79 28.12 -13.50 9.02
C VAL A 79 27.42 -13.54 10.39
N THR A 80 26.83 -14.68 10.77
CA THR A 80 26.11 -14.83 12.04
C THR A 80 27.01 -14.63 13.27
N ILE A 81 28.22 -15.20 13.27
CA ILE A 81 29.09 -15.23 14.46
C ILE A 81 30.02 -14.01 14.49
N GLU A 82 30.62 -13.66 13.36
CA GLU A 82 31.74 -12.69 13.35
C GLU A 82 31.32 -11.27 12.99
N LEU A 83 30.19 -11.09 12.29
CA LEU A 83 29.65 -9.78 11.93
C LEU A 83 28.45 -9.36 12.78
N ILE A 84 27.69 -10.31 13.35
CA ILE A 84 26.40 -10.03 14.03
C ILE A 84 26.43 -10.29 15.54
N GLU A 85 27.19 -11.29 16.01
CA GLU A 85 27.21 -11.70 17.42
C GLU A 85 27.58 -10.53 18.35
N GLY A 86 26.63 -10.12 19.20
CA GLY A 86 26.75 -8.96 20.09
C GLY A 86 25.90 -7.74 19.71
N THR A 87 25.09 -7.82 18.65
CA THR A 87 24.08 -6.82 18.29
C THR A 87 22.67 -7.41 18.44
N ASP A 88 21.71 -6.66 19.01
CA ASP A 88 20.30 -7.10 19.17
C ASP A 88 19.51 -7.04 17.83
N GLN A 89 20.17 -7.20 16.68
CA GLN A 89 19.59 -7.03 15.34
C GLN A 89 19.56 -8.36 14.57
N LEU A 90 18.51 -8.54 13.76
CA LEU A 90 18.43 -9.63 12.77
C LEU A 90 19.55 -9.48 11.72
N PRO A 91 20.03 -10.57 11.09
CA PRO A 91 21.15 -10.52 10.16
C PRO A 91 20.91 -9.59 8.97
N PHE A 92 21.89 -8.74 8.68
CA PHE A 92 21.94 -8.05 7.40
C PHE A 92 22.02 -9.08 6.26
N PRO A 93 21.24 -8.92 5.17
CA PRO A 93 21.43 -9.74 3.98
C PRO A 93 22.84 -9.51 3.41
N PHE A 94 23.41 -10.51 2.74
CA PHE A 94 24.74 -10.41 2.14
C PHE A 94 24.79 -10.95 0.71
N GLY A 95 25.67 -10.38 -0.11
CA GLY A 95 25.88 -10.74 -1.50
C GLY A 95 27.09 -11.64 -1.71
N ILE A 96 27.07 -12.45 -2.78
CA ILE A 96 28.14 -13.35 -3.17
C ILE A 96 28.36 -13.28 -4.69
N ILE A 97 29.59 -12.95 -5.07
CA ILE A 97 30.12 -13.14 -6.42
C ILE A 97 30.71 -14.56 -6.49
N ASP A 98 30.10 -15.41 -7.32
CA ASP A 98 30.50 -16.80 -7.53
C ASP A 98 30.82 -17.07 -9.01
N GLU A 99 31.11 -18.32 -9.34
CA GLU A 99 31.48 -18.72 -10.71
C GLU A 99 30.39 -18.38 -11.74
N ARG A 100 29.13 -18.38 -11.31
CA ARG A 100 27.98 -18.11 -12.16
C ARG A 100 27.88 -16.62 -12.49
N THR A 101 28.33 -15.72 -11.61
CA THR A 101 28.34 -14.27 -11.89
C THR A 101 29.09 -13.94 -13.19
N ALA A 102 30.18 -14.65 -13.48
CA ALA A 102 30.93 -14.48 -14.72
C ALA A 102 30.17 -14.98 -15.97
N LEU A 103 29.24 -15.93 -15.79
CA LEU A 103 28.49 -16.58 -16.86
C LEU A 103 27.20 -15.84 -17.21
N ASP A 104 26.47 -15.36 -16.20
CA ASP A 104 25.10 -14.87 -16.37
C ASP A 104 24.85 -13.46 -15.83
N ASN A 105 25.89 -12.79 -15.33
CA ASN A 105 25.87 -11.44 -14.74
C ASN A 105 24.99 -11.33 -13.48
N THR A 106 24.89 -12.37 -12.67
CA THR A 106 24.04 -12.36 -11.47
C THR A 106 24.83 -12.51 -10.18
N ILE A 107 24.31 -11.95 -9.08
CA ILE A 107 24.86 -12.04 -7.73
C ILE A 107 23.89 -12.86 -6.88
N SER A 108 24.42 -13.74 -6.03
CA SER A 108 23.61 -14.48 -5.05
C SER A 108 23.52 -13.69 -3.75
N PHE A 109 22.32 -13.63 -3.19
CA PHE A 109 21.95 -12.89 -2.00
C PHE A 109 21.38 -13.84 -0.97
N TRP A 110 21.82 -13.67 0.26
CA TRP A 110 21.44 -14.56 1.36
C TRP A 110 20.89 -13.74 2.51
N ALA A 111 19.71 -14.10 2.98
CA ALA A 111 19.00 -13.44 4.09
C ALA A 111 18.38 -14.48 5.03
N GLN A 112 18.24 -14.16 6.32
CA GLN A 112 17.54 -15.03 7.27
C GLN A 112 16.12 -14.56 7.49
N ASP A 113 15.22 -15.52 7.75
CA ASP A 113 13.86 -15.24 8.22
C ASP A 113 13.34 -16.40 9.08
N ASP A 114 12.39 -16.14 9.96
CA ASP A 114 11.77 -17.13 10.84
C ASP A 114 10.51 -17.71 10.18
N VAL A 115 10.49 -19.04 9.98
CA VAL A 115 9.42 -19.68 9.20
C VAL A 115 8.80 -20.84 9.95
N ASN A 116 7.46 -20.92 9.91
CA ASN A 116 6.70 -22.05 10.44
C ASN A 116 6.36 -23.09 9.35
N PRO A 117 5.98 -24.33 9.72
CA PRO A 117 5.71 -25.40 8.74
C PRO A 117 4.60 -25.10 7.72
N ILE A 118 3.65 -24.22 8.05
CA ILE A 118 2.55 -23.82 7.17
C ILE A 118 3.05 -22.82 6.13
N GLN A 119 3.79 -21.79 6.55
CA GLN A 119 4.46 -20.84 5.65
C GLN A 119 5.46 -21.57 4.74
N GLU A 120 6.19 -22.55 5.26
CA GLU A 120 7.05 -23.39 4.43
C GLU A 120 6.24 -24.17 3.38
N ALA A 121 5.08 -24.72 3.74
CA ALA A 121 4.20 -25.42 2.82
C ALA A 121 3.59 -24.47 1.77
N GLN A 122 3.27 -23.24 2.14
CA GLN A 122 2.82 -22.18 1.24
C GLN A 122 3.90 -21.83 0.22
N ILE A 123 5.13 -21.54 0.67
CA ILE A 123 6.28 -21.25 -0.20
C ILE A 123 6.54 -22.46 -1.11
N ARG A 124 6.61 -23.69 -0.58
CA ARG A 124 6.80 -24.89 -1.43
C ARG A 124 5.70 -25.02 -2.49
N THR A 125 4.45 -24.79 -2.11
CA THR A 125 3.29 -24.88 -3.02
C THR A 125 3.34 -23.84 -4.13
N MET A 126 3.58 -22.58 -3.79
CA MET A 126 3.70 -21.48 -4.78
C MET A 126 4.86 -21.72 -5.74
N TRP A 127 5.99 -22.20 -5.21
CA TRP A 127 7.19 -22.43 -6.00
C TRP A 127 7.26 -23.88 -6.54
N GLY A 128 6.10 -24.47 -6.85
CA GLY A 128 5.98 -25.71 -7.64
C GLY A 128 6.64 -26.95 -7.05
N GLY A 129 7.08 -26.90 -5.79
CA GLY A 129 7.66 -28.01 -5.03
C GLY A 129 6.69 -28.62 -4.02
N GLY A 130 5.46 -28.09 -3.93
CA GLY A 130 4.46 -28.50 -2.95
C GLY A 130 3.98 -29.92 -3.18
N THR A 131 4.05 -30.73 -2.13
CA THR A 131 3.38 -32.02 -2.07
C THR A 131 1.86 -31.84 -2.00
N PRO A 132 1.05 -32.89 -2.22
CA PRO A 132 -0.39 -32.83 -1.94
C PRO A 132 -0.68 -32.37 -0.51
N LEU A 133 0.16 -32.76 0.46
CA LEU A 133 0.07 -32.31 1.85
C LEU A 133 0.40 -30.82 1.98
N ASP A 134 1.43 -30.31 1.29
CA ASP A 134 1.74 -28.88 1.30
C ASP A 134 0.61 -28.04 0.69
N ARG A 135 -0.06 -28.53 -0.37
CA ARG A 135 -1.22 -27.87 -0.97
C ARG A 135 -2.40 -27.78 0.00
N ILE A 136 -2.58 -28.83 0.79
CA ILE A 136 -3.60 -28.87 1.83
C ILE A 136 -3.20 -27.89 2.94
N LEU A 137 -1.98 -27.98 3.48
CA LEU A 137 -1.45 -27.08 4.51
C LEU A 137 -1.47 -25.61 4.08
N ALA A 138 -1.16 -25.30 2.81
CA ALA A 138 -1.18 -23.96 2.25
C ALA A 138 -2.59 -23.34 2.18
N THR A 139 -3.65 -24.17 2.27
CA THR A 139 -5.04 -23.70 2.38
C THR A 139 -5.49 -23.42 3.82
N TYR A 140 -4.68 -23.79 4.82
CA TYR A 140 -4.95 -23.49 6.23
C TYR A 140 -4.28 -22.18 6.67
N ILE A 141 -4.95 -21.50 7.61
CA ILE A 141 -4.36 -20.46 8.47
C ILE A 141 -3.92 -21.17 9.74
N ASP A 142 -2.78 -20.77 10.29
CA ASP A 142 -2.21 -21.37 11.50
C ASP A 142 -3.29 -21.43 12.61
N PRO A 143 -3.64 -22.61 13.13
CA PRO A 143 -4.65 -22.74 14.18
C PRO A 143 -4.28 -22.00 15.48
N TYR A 144 -2.99 -21.79 15.76
CA TYR A 144 -2.56 -20.94 16.87
C TYR A 144 -2.88 -19.47 16.59
N GLU A 145 -2.66 -19.03 15.37
CA GLU A 145 -3.03 -17.70 14.84
C GLU A 145 -4.56 -17.55 14.64
N TYR A 146 -5.33 -18.64 14.72
CA TYR A 146 -6.80 -18.57 14.71
C TYR A 146 -7.38 -18.58 16.14
N LEU A 147 -6.84 -19.42 17.03
CA LEU A 147 -7.30 -19.54 18.42
C LEU A 147 -6.86 -18.37 19.31
N SER A 148 -5.66 -17.81 19.09
CA SER A 148 -5.22 -16.58 19.79
C SER A 148 -6.05 -15.35 19.42
N TYR A 149 -6.72 -15.38 18.27
CA TYR A 149 -7.56 -14.30 17.76
C TYR A 149 -9.02 -14.39 18.22
N HIS A 150 -9.47 -15.53 18.74
CA HIS A 150 -10.90 -15.78 18.97
C HIS A 150 -11.29 -16.11 20.42
N ASN A 151 -10.35 -16.38 21.34
CA ASN A 151 -10.71 -16.47 22.76
C ASN A 151 -9.52 -16.11 23.69
N PRO A 152 -9.52 -14.97 24.41
CA PRO A 152 -8.35 -14.46 25.11
C PRO A 152 -8.18 -14.96 26.56
N THR A 153 -8.90 -16.01 27.00
CA THR A 153 -8.75 -16.52 28.37
C THR A 153 -7.61 -17.54 28.47
N ASP A 154 -6.53 -17.14 29.15
CA ASP A 154 -5.50 -18.07 29.63
C ASP A 154 -6.15 -19.21 30.45
N ASN A 155 -5.87 -20.46 30.05
CA ASN A 155 -6.21 -21.75 30.70
C ASN A 155 -7.41 -22.58 30.18
N MET A 156 -7.58 -22.71 28.86
CA MET A 156 -8.32 -23.88 28.33
C MET A 156 -7.39 -25.09 28.16
N THR A 157 -7.82 -26.24 28.69
CA THR A 157 -7.13 -27.53 28.50
C THR A 157 -7.40 -28.11 27.11
N LYS A 158 -6.50 -28.97 26.61
CA LYS A 158 -6.62 -29.58 25.26
C LYS A 158 -7.97 -30.29 25.04
N GLU A 159 -8.54 -30.92 26.07
CA GLU A 159 -9.86 -31.56 25.98
C GLU A 159 -11.01 -30.54 25.77
N GLN A 160 -10.88 -29.32 26.28
CA GLN A 160 -11.89 -28.27 26.15
C GLN A 160 -11.85 -27.62 24.76
N SER A 161 -10.66 -27.39 24.18
CA SER A 161 -10.53 -26.93 22.79
C SER A 161 -11.10 -27.95 21.79
N ARG A 162 -10.91 -29.25 22.07
CA ARG A 162 -11.47 -30.35 21.28
C ARG A 162 -13.01 -30.39 21.34
N ALA A 163 -13.60 -30.21 22.52
CA ALA A 163 -15.05 -30.16 22.67
C ALA A 163 -15.68 -28.94 21.98
N HIS A 164 -14.96 -27.82 21.92
CA HIS A 164 -15.41 -26.58 21.29
C HIS A 164 -15.43 -26.68 19.75
N LEU A 165 -14.40 -27.32 19.17
CA LEU A 165 -14.34 -27.61 17.72
C LEU A 165 -15.41 -28.62 17.28
N LEU A 166 -15.74 -29.60 18.15
CA LEU A 166 -16.80 -30.59 17.89
C LEU A 166 -18.23 -30.03 18.01
N ALA A 167 -18.39 -28.84 18.59
CA ALA A 167 -19.69 -28.20 18.81
C ALA A 167 -20.11 -27.26 17.66
N TRP A 168 -19.27 -27.08 16.64
CA TRP A 168 -19.59 -26.28 15.45
C TRP A 168 -20.19 -27.19 14.37
N GLU A 169 -21.50 -27.04 14.14
CA GLU A 169 -22.21 -27.77 13.09
C GLU A 169 -22.11 -27.04 11.72
N ASP A 170 -21.38 -27.71 10.83
CA ASP A 170 -21.67 -27.96 9.41
C ASP A 170 -21.09 -27.01 8.33
N THR A 171 -19.90 -27.35 7.79
CA THR A 171 -19.69 -27.50 6.34
C THR A 171 -18.73 -28.65 6.01
N GLU A 172 -18.79 -29.15 4.77
CA GLU A 172 -18.00 -30.28 4.22
C GLU A 172 -16.46 -30.18 4.41
N ARG A 173 -15.92 -28.96 4.61
CA ARG A 173 -14.52 -28.69 5.00
C ARG A 173 -14.17 -29.24 6.38
N ASP A 174 -15.11 -29.19 7.31
CA ASP A 174 -14.94 -29.66 8.69
C ASP A 174 -14.91 -31.19 8.74
N ARG A 175 -15.55 -31.87 7.78
CA ARG A 175 -15.51 -33.33 7.64
C ARG A 175 -14.14 -33.84 7.23
N LEU A 176 -13.45 -33.11 6.35
CA LEU A 176 -12.06 -33.39 5.93
C LEU A 176 -11.05 -33.00 7.02
N ALA A 177 -11.30 -31.90 7.75
CA ALA A 177 -10.52 -31.52 8.92
C ALA A 177 -10.65 -32.54 10.07
N LEU A 178 -11.85 -33.07 10.30
CA LEU A 178 -12.12 -34.12 11.28
C LEU A 178 -11.49 -35.45 10.85
N GLN A 179 -11.57 -35.83 9.57
CA GLN A 179 -10.88 -37.01 9.03
C GLN A 179 -9.35 -36.89 9.11
N PHE A 180 -8.79 -35.69 8.94
CA PHE A 180 -7.36 -35.43 9.10
C PHE A 180 -6.95 -35.47 10.58
N TYR A 181 -7.78 -34.93 11.48
CA TYR A 181 -7.59 -35.01 12.92
C TYR A 181 -7.65 -36.47 13.41
N GLU A 182 -8.64 -37.26 12.96
CA GLU A 182 -8.78 -38.69 13.26
C GLU A 182 -7.65 -39.54 12.66
N PHE A 183 -7.15 -39.19 11.47
CA PHE A 183 -5.98 -39.80 10.84
C PHE A 183 -4.69 -39.49 11.60
N ALA A 184 -4.53 -38.27 12.13
CA ALA A 184 -3.39 -37.85 12.94
C ALA A 184 -3.41 -38.45 14.36
N ASP A 185 -4.60 -38.59 14.96
CA ASP A 185 -4.84 -39.13 16.30
C ASP A 185 -4.64 -40.67 16.35
N SER A 186 -5.11 -41.39 15.33
CA SER A 186 -4.89 -42.85 15.20
C SER A 186 -3.43 -43.24 14.95
N SER A 187 -2.58 -42.28 14.55
CA SER A 187 -1.20 -42.52 14.12
C SER A 187 -0.13 -42.20 15.19
N ARG A 188 -0.51 -41.79 16.42
CA ARG A 188 0.42 -41.30 17.46
C ARG A 188 1.36 -40.17 16.99
N VAL A 189 0.93 -39.38 16.01
CA VAL A 189 1.74 -38.30 15.42
C VAL A 189 1.76 -37.07 16.33
N PHE A 190 0.75 -36.87 17.17
CA PHE A 190 0.62 -35.67 18.01
C PHE A 190 1.56 -35.60 19.23
N GLU A 191 2.05 -36.73 19.76
CA GLU A 191 3.05 -36.69 20.86
C GLU A 191 4.43 -36.23 20.38
N ARG A 192 4.70 -36.24 19.07
CA ARG A 192 5.92 -35.63 18.49
C ARG A 192 5.69 -34.23 17.91
N ALA A 193 4.47 -33.91 17.49
CA ALA A 193 4.19 -32.66 16.79
C ALA A 193 4.13 -31.41 17.71
N SER A 194 3.96 -31.55 19.04
CA SER A 194 4.01 -30.36 19.92
C SER A 194 5.41 -29.78 20.12
N GLU A 195 6.46 -30.48 19.67
CA GLU A 195 7.83 -29.95 19.57
C GLU A 195 8.13 -29.33 18.18
N GLU A 196 7.24 -29.47 17.19
CA GLU A 196 7.51 -29.16 15.77
C GLU A 196 6.70 -28.00 15.15
N LEU A 197 5.94 -27.21 15.94
CA LEU A 197 5.42 -25.89 15.50
C LEU A 197 6.32 -24.72 15.92
N ASN A 198 7.60 -24.98 16.22
CA ASN A 198 8.58 -23.92 16.43
C ASN A 198 8.89 -23.21 15.11
N GLN A 199 8.82 -21.88 15.11
CA GLN A 199 9.46 -21.06 14.08
C GLN A 199 10.94 -21.45 14.03
N THR A 200 11.43 -21.69 12.83
CA THR A 200 12.84 -22.00 12.62
C THR A 200 13.44 -20.93 11.73
N THR A 201 14.53 -20.33 12.17
CA THR A 201 15.30 -19.38 11.35
C THR A 201 15.91 -20.14 10.18
N LYS A 202 15.58 -19.71 8.96
CA LYS A 202 16.07 -20.29 7.71
C LYS A 202 16.82 -19.26 6.91
N TRP A 203 17.80 -19.72 6.16
CA TRP A 203 18.46 -18.93 5.14
C TRP A 203 17.73 -19.05 3.81
N PHE A 204 17.52 -17.91 3.16
CA PHE A 204 16.91 -17.78 1.85
C PHE A 204 17.94 -17.27 0.86
N ASP A 205 17.98 -17.94 -0.28
CA ASP A 205 18.79 -17.60 -1.44
C ASP A 205 17.93 -16.82 -2.44
N PHE A 206 18.47 -15.69 -2.89
CA PHE A 206 17.93 -14.88 -3.96
C PHE A 206 19.03 -14.65 -4.98
N ARG A 207 18.72 -14.65 -6.28
CA ARG A 207 19.74 -14.43 -7.31
C ARG A 207 19.33 -13.34 -8.26
N LEU A 208 19.99 -12.19 -8.16
CA LEU A 208 19.64 -10.90 -8.78
C LEU A 208 20.63 -10.53 -9.90
N ASP A 209 20.20 -9.77 -10.91
CA ASP A 209 21.13 -9.22 -11.91
C ASP A 209 22.08 -8.24 -11.23
N ALA A 210 23.37 -8.31 -11.54
CA ALA A 210 24.38 -7.42 -11.01
C ALA A 210 24.09 -5.95 -11.32
N SER A 211 23.36 -5.65 -12.41
CA SER A 211 23.03 -4.28 -12.82
C SER A 211 21.99 -3.57 -11.94
N CYS A 212 21.28 -4.31 -11.09
CA CYS A 212 20.25 -3.75 -10.21
C CYS A 212 20.33 -4.32 -8.79
N ALA A 213 21.39 -5.05 -8.48
CA ALA A 213 21.47 -5.89 -7.30
C ALA A 213 21.47 -5.07 -6.00
N MET A 214 21.93 -3.81 -6.05
CA MET A 214 22.02 -2.95 -4.90
C MET A 214 20.62 -2.44 -4.48
N GLY A 215 19.78 -2.03 -5.42
CA GLY A 215 18.42 -1.62 -5.07
C GLY A 215 17.56 -2.75 -4.47
N HIS A 216 17.84 -4.00 -4.82
CA HIS A 216 17.02 -5.14 -4.37
C HIS A 216 17.37 -5.72 -3.02
N ILE A 217 18.65 -5.75 -2.64
CA ILE A 217 19.02 -6.26 -1.32
C ILE A 217 18.45 -5.38 -0.20
N TYR A 218 18.28 -4.08 -0.47
CA TYR A 218 17.56 -3.17 0.41
C TYR A 218 16.12 -3.64 0.64
N LEU A 219 15.39 -3.98 -0.43
CA LEU A 219 14.02 -4.51 -0.34
C LEU A 219 13.96 -5.86 0.39
N ILE A 220 14.95 -6.74 0.20
CA ILE A 220 15.03 -8.01 0.93
C ILE A 220 15.20 -7.78 2.43
N GLY A 221 16.00 -6.76 2.81
CA GLY A 221 16.15 -6.36 4.20
C GLY A 221 14.89 -5.75 4.82
N ASP A 222 14.15 -4.93 4.06
CA ASP A 222 12.98 -4.20 4.56
C ASP A 222 11.71 -5.05 4.71
N TYR A 223 11.47 -5.98 3.77
CA TYR A 223 10.23 -6.77 3.73
C TYR A 223 10.36 -8.18 4.30
N GLY A 224 11.58 -8.73 4.35
CA GLY A 224 11.81 -10.09 4.80
C GLY A 224 11.61 -11.16 3.71
N PRO A 225 12.42 -12.23 3.69
CA PRO A 225 12.33 -13.31 2.70
C PRO A 225 10.96 -13.99 2.57
N VAL A 226 10.24 -14.22 3.66
CA VAL A 226 8.96 -14.95 3.65
C VAL A 226 7.88 -14.17 2.92
N GLU A 227 7.76 -12.87 3.20
CA GLU A 227 6.77 -12.01 2.55
C GLU A 227 7.04 -11.87 1.05
N ILE A 228 8.32 -11.77 0.67
CA ILE A 228 8.73 -11.71 -0.74
C ILE A 228 8.36 -13.01 -1.47
N MET A 229 8.55 -14.18 -0.83
CA MET A 229 8.31 -15.47 -1.44
C MET A 229 6.83 -15.91 -1.45
N ALA A 230 5.98 -15.29 -0.63
CA ALA A 230 4.57 -15.65 -0.50
C ALA A 230 3.62 -14.91 -1.48
N ASP A 231 4.13 -14.42 -2.61
CA ASP A 231 3.36 -13.77 -3.71
C ASP A 231 2.69 -12.43 -3.32
N PHE A 232 3.10 -11.82 -2.18
CA PHE A 232 2.63 -10.50 -1.76
C PHE A 232 3.32 -9.34 -2.51
N VAL A 233 4.45 -9.61 -3.18
CA VAL A 233 5.32 -8.59 -3.81
C VAL A 233 5.64 -8.86 -5.29
N PHE A 234 5.88 -10.12 -5.72
CA PHE A 234 6.25 -10.47 -7.11
C PHE A 234 5.38 -11.61 -7.67
N LYS A 235 4.80 -11.42 -8.86
CA LYS A 235 3.92 -12.41 -9.52
C LYS A 235 4.70 -13.59 -10.13
N SER A 236 4.11 -14.77 -10.07
CA SER A 236 4.69 -16.04 -10.56
C SER A 236 5.07 -16.08 -12.05
N ASP A 237 4.49 -15.25 -12.91
CA ASP A 237 4.71 -15.22 -14.37
C ASP A 237 5.96 -14.45 -14.81
N MET A 238 6.66 -13.83 -13.87
CA MET A 238 7.86 -13.02 -14.15
C MET A 238 9.16 -13.86 -14.12
N PHE A 239 9.08 -15.14 -13.75
CA PHE A 239 10.22 -16.06 -13.62
C PHE A 239 10.32 -17.00 -14.84
N ASP A 240 11.53 -17.21 -15.38
CA ASP A 240 11.75 -18.22 -16.42
C ASP A 240 11.83 -19.65 -15.87
N ALA A 241 12.01 -20.61 -16.78
CA ALA A 241 12.08 -22.03 -16.46
C ALA A 241 13.28 -22.43 -15.55
N ASN A 242 14.31 -21.58 -15.44
CA ASN A 242 15.44 -21.75 -14.53
C ASN A 242 15.26 -20.94 -13.24
N GLY A 243 14.09 -20.33 -13.06
CA GLY A 243 13.77 -19.35 -12.04
C GLY A 243 14.40 -17.98 -12.31
N LYS A 244 15.25 -17.78 -13.32
CA LYS A 244 15.80 -16.45 -13.58
C LYS A 244 14.64 -15.50 -13.86
N LEU A 245 14.51 -14.40 -13.11
CA LEU A 245 13.38 -13.49 -13.27
C LEU A 245 13.68 -12.54 -14.44
N HIS A 246 12.78 -12.48 -15.42
CA HIS A 246 13.04 -11.99 -16.78
C HIS A 246 12.04 -10.95 -17.21
N PHE A 247 12.53 -9.76 -17.59
CA PHE A 247 11.63 -8.75 -18.16
C PHE A 247 11.64 -8.86 -19.67
N PRO A 248 10.48 -8.72 -20.29
CA PRO A 248 10.39 -8.59 -21.74
C PRO A 248 10.92 -7.23 -22.21
N ALA A 249 11.44 -7.21 -23.44
CA ALA A 249 12.22 -6.11 -24.01
C ALA A 249 11.40 -4.84 -24.32
N PRO A 250 12.04 -3.65 -24.38
CA PRO A 250 11.36 -2.35 -24.23
C PRO A 250 10.43 -1.91 -25.38
N SER A 251 10.35 -2.64 -26.49
CA SER A 251 9.62 -2.19 -27.69
C SER A 251 8.26 -2.85 -27.93
N SER A 252 7.80 -3.71 -27.02
CA SER A 252 6.40 -4.15 -26.93
C SER A 252 5.75 -3.80 -25.59
N TYR A 253 6.30 -2.79 -24.90
CA TYR A 253 6.00 -2.40 -23.51
C TYR A 253 5.72 -0.89 -23.39
N LEU A 254 4.79 -0.36 -24.19
CA LEU A 254 4.25 0.99 -23.96
C LEU A 254 3.01 1.00 -23.05
N GLU A 255 2.63 -0.16 -22.51
CA GLU A 255 1.76 -0.30 -21.36
C GLU A 255 2.51 -1.12 -20.29
N THR A 256 2.59 -0.59 -19.06
CA THR A 256 3.12 -1.18 -17.81
C THR A 256 4.60 -0.94 -17.42
N ARG A 257 4.75 -0.18 -16.31
CA ARG A 257 5.74 -0.20 -15.18
C ARG A 257 7.26 -0.08 -15.42
N SER A 258 7.89 0.75 -14.57
CA SER A 258 9.34 0.85 -14.28
C SER A 258 9.85 -0.42 -13.55
N PRO A 259 11.13 -0.81 -13.67
CA PRO A 259 11.67 -2.19 -13.57
C PRO A 259 11.69 -2.69 -12.11
N PHE A 260 11.79 -3.98 -11.77
CA PHE A 260 13.05 -4.74 -11.60
C PHE A 260 12.88 -6.28 -11.48
N ASN A 261 13.86 -7.05 -11.97
CA ASN A 261 13.83 -8.52 -12.06
C ASN A 261 15.16 -9.18 -11.67
N LEU A 262 15.18 -10.15 -10.73
CA LEU A 262 15.75 -11.53 -10.85
C LEU A 262 15.66 -12.38 -9.50
N ILE A 263 15.23 -13.67 -9.47
CA ILE A 263 15.51 -14.70 -8.42
C ILE A 263 15.44 -16.12 -9.02
N SER A 264 16.58 -16.76 -9.33
CA SER A 264 16.61 -18.19 -9.73
C SER A 264 16.38 -19.18 -8.58
N ARG A 265 15.65 -20.29 -8.83
CA ARG A 265 15.47 -21.41 -7.89
C ARG A 265 16.79 -22.16 -7.64
N LEU A 266 17.12 -22.39 -6.37
CA LEU A 266 17.19 -23.75 -5.80
C LEU A 266 17.15 -23.71 -4.27
N VAL A 267 16.01 -24.15 -3.74
CA VAL A 267 15.85 -24.62 -2.35
C VAL A 267 16.83 -25.78 -2.13
N ASP A 268 17.87 -25.55 -1.34
CA ASP A 268 18.68 -26.64 -0.76
C ASP A 268 18.17 -26.96 0.65
N LEU A 269 16.95 -27.49 0.71
CA LEU A 269 16.47 -28.25 1.86
C LEU A 269 16.56 -29.73 1.49
N ARG A 270 17.76 -30.33 1.57
CA ARG A 270 18.03 -31.64 2.24
C ARG A 270 19.36 -32.28 1.79
N ASN A 271 20.04 -32.88 2.78
CA ASN A 271 21.10 -33.86 2.57
C ASN A 271 20.69 -35.03 1.64
N THR A 272 21.49 -35.22 0.57
CA THR A 272 21.87 -36.47 -0.16
C THR A 272 20.86 -37.25 -1.04
N ARG A 273 20.92 -37.01 -2.37
CA ARG A 273 21.09 -37.88 -3.61
C ARG A 273 20.76 -39.40 -3.64
N PRO A 274 20.68 -40.09 -4.83
CA PRO A 274 20.26 -39.68 -6.21
C PRO A 274 19.44 -40.73 -7.00
N GLY A 275 18.86 -40.33 -8.17
CA GLY A 275 18.42 -41.25 -9.24
C GLY A 275 17.82 -40.55 -10.47
N ALA A 276 18.41 -40.73 -11.64
CA ALA A 276 18.15 -40.02 -12.91
C ALA A 276 17.08 -40.66 -13.82
N THR A 277 16.48 -39.90 -14.76
CA THR A 277 16.50 -40.10 -16.25
C THR A 277 15.56 -39.16 -17.04
N ASN A 278 15.90 -38.96 -18.33
CA ASN A 278 15.49 -37.93 -19.31
C ASN A 278 14.17 -38.15 -20.08
N MET A 279 13.62 -37.09 -20.73
CA MET A 279 13.19 -36.97 -22.17
C MET A 279 12.32 -35.69 -22.39
N SER A 280 12.75 -34.66 -23.15
CA SER A 280 12.70 -34.38 -24.61
C SER A 280 11.44 -33.65 -25.16
N THR A 281 11.62 -32.36 -25.47
CA THR A 281 11.16 -31.54 -26.64
C THR A 281 9.79 -31.76 -27.33
N THR A 282 9.06 -30.65 -27.58
CA THR A 282 8.77 -30.12 -28.96
C THR A 282 8.10 -28.73 -28.97
N GLN A 283 8.49 -27.90 -29.94
CA GLN A 283 7.96 -26.56 -30.30
C GLN A 283 6.72 -26.67 -31.21
N GLY A 284 5.87 -25.64 -31.20
CA GLY A 284 4.84 -25.39 -32.22
C GLY A 284 4.53 -23.90 -32.39
N ASN A 285 4.89 -23.36 -33.57
CA ASN A 285 4.62 -22.00 -34.05
C ASN A 285 3.15 -21.81 -34.45
N GLY A 286 2.61 -20.58 -34.30
CA GLY A 286 1.35 -20.18 -34.93
C GLY A 286 1.10 -18.67 -34.87
N ARG A 287 1.41 -17.95 -35.98
CA ARG A 287 0.97 -16.58 -36.27
C ARG A 287 -0.39 -16.62 -36.98
N ALA A 288 -1.32 -15.73 -36.61
CA ALA A 288 -2.43 -15.21 -37.41
C ALA A 288 -3.02 -14.00 -36.66
N ASN A 289 -2.89 -12.76 -37.13
CA ASN A 289 -3.59 -12.04 -38.20
C ASN A 289 -4.52 -10.98 -37.60
N PHE A 290 -4.12 -9.72 -37.79
CA PHE A 290 -4.94 -8.53 -37.64
C PHE A 290 -6.01 -8.51 -38.74
N ASP A 291 -7.26 -8.21 -38.34
CA ASP A 291 -8.16 -7.24 -38.97
C ASP A 291 -9.62 -7.60 -38.68
N GLN A 292 -10.26 -6.80 -37.82
CA GLN A 292 -11.66 -6.31 -37.90
C GLN A 292 -12.16 -5.87 -36.51
N ILE A 293 -12.98 -4.81 -36.50
CA ILE A 293 -14.05 -4.40 -35.55
C ILE A 293 -13.93 -2.89 -35.31
N GLU A 294 -14.59 -2.07 -36.15
CA GLU A 294 -15.91 -1.43 -35.93
C GLU A 294 -15.80 -0.03 -35.31
N SER A 295 -16.62 0.87 -35.85
CA SER A 295 -16.75 2.29 -35.53
C SER A 295 -17.10 2.55 -34.06
N GLY A 296 -16.09 2.79 -33.22
CA GLY A 296 -16.26 3.23 -31.84
C GLY A 296 -16.50 4.74 -31.74
N ASN A 297 -17.39 5.15 -30.83
CA ASN A 297 -17.55 6.55 -30.43
C ASN A 297 -16.18 7.16 -30.09
N ILE A 298 -15.79 8.22 -30.79
CA ILE A 298 -14.54 8.92 -30.50
C ILE A 298 -14.76 9.74 -29.22
N HIS A 299 -14.15 9.31 -28.13
CA HIS A 299 -14.16 10.05 -26.88
C HIS A 299 -13.18 11.24 -26.97
N THR A 300 -13.58 12.41 -26.47
CA THR A 300 -12.74 13.62 -26.45
C THR A 300 -12.62 14.16 -25.02
N VAL A 301 -11.52 14.84 -24.69
CA VAL A 301 -11.27 15.40 -23.35
C VAL A 301 -12.40 16.34 -22.88
N THR A 302 -13.06 17.02 -23.81
CA THR A 302 -14.20 17.92 -23.56
C THR A 302 -15.46 17.23 -23.05
N GLN A 303 -15.56 15.90 -23.16
CA GLN A 303 -16.72 15.16 -22.68
C GLN A 303 -16.71 14.90 -21.17
N TYR A 304 -15.57 15.12 -20.50
CA TYR A 304 -15.39 14.84 -19.08
C TYR A 304 -15.69 16.09 -18.25
N THR A 305 -16.58 15.94 -17.27
CA THR A 305 -17.10 17.05 -16.45
C THR A 305 -16.79 16.90 -14.98
N ILE A 306 -16.38 15.70 -14.54
CA ILE A 306 -16.08 15.37 -13.15
C ILE A 306 -14.65 14.84 -13.05
N GLY A 307 -13.86 15.47 -12.18
CA GLY A 307 -12.53 15.00 -11.82
C GLY A 307 -12.58 14.22 -10.50
N TRP A 308 -11.96 13.05 -10.45
CA TRP A 308 -11.85 12.24 -9.24
C TRP A 308 -10.38 12.05 -8.92
N ILE A 309 -9.93 12.49 -7.75
CA ILE A 309 -8.54 12.38 -7.33
C ILE A 309 -8.42 11.36 -6.18
N CYS A 310 -7.45 10.46 -6.33
CA CYS A 310 -7.04 9.48 -5.33
C CYS A 310 -5.59 9.75 -4.88
N ALA A 311 -5.25 9.42 -3.64
CA ALA A 311 -3.89 9.55 -3.11
C ALA A 311 -3.09 8.24 -3.27
N LEU A 312 -3.75 7.09 -3.19
CA LEU A 312 -3.12 5.77 -3.15
C LEU A 312 -3.55 4.87 -4.31
N PRO A 313 -2.67 3.93 -4.75
CA PRO A 313 -3.03 2.96 -5.79
C PRO A 313 -4.25 2.09 -5.43
N ILE A 314 -4.42 1.75 -4.15
CA ILE A 314 -5.58 0.97 -3.69
C ILE A 314 -6.89 1.74 -3.83
N GLU A 315 -6.85 3.07 -3.69
CA GLU A 315 -8.00 3.98 -3.85
C GLU A 315 -8.32 4.13 -5.33
N LEU A 316 -7.30 4.30 -6.19
CA LEU A 316 -7.47 4.33 -7.64
C LEU A 316 -8.11 3.03 -8.14
N ALA A 317 -7.65 1.87 -7.67
CA ALA A 317 -8.21 0.58 -8.06
C ALA A 317 -9.69 0.44 -7.63
N ALA A 318 -10.05 0.88 -6.42
CA ALA A 318 -11.45 0.90 -5.99
C ALA A 318 -12.29 1.86 -6.85
N ALA A 319 -11.79 3.06 -7.14
CA ALA A 319 -12.48 4.05 -7.96
C ALA A 319 -12.73 3.55 -9.39
N VAL A 320 -11.74 2.94 -10.03
CA VAL A 320 -11.89 2.36 -11.39
C VAL A 320 -12.94 1.27 -11.40
N LYS A 321 -12.98 0.40 -10.38
CA LYS A 321 -14.00 -0.64 -10.25
C LYS A 321 -15.41 -0.14 -9.94
N MET A 322 -15.54 1.13 -9.56
CA MET A 322 -16.84 1.76 -9.39
C MET A 322 -17.41 2.36 -10.68
N LEU A 323 -16.65 2.40 -11.78
CA LEU A 323 -17.16 2.83 -13.08
C LEU A 323 -18.23 1.84 -13.59
N ASP A 324 -19.30 2.37 -14.19
CA ASP A 324 -20.27 1.54 -14.93
C ASP A 324 -19.70 1.13 -16.29
N GLU A 325 -18.85 1.99 -16.86
CA GLU A 325 -18.17 1.78 -18.14
C GLU A 325 -16.77 2.40 -18.06
N GLU A 326 -15.75 1.61 -18.40
CA GLU A 326 -14.38 2.12 -18.57
C GLU A 326 -14.20 2.62 -20.02
N HIS A 327 -13.76 3.86 -20.19
CA HIS A 327 -13.46 4.42 -21.51
C HIS A 327 -11.99 4.17 -21.89
N PRO A 328 -11.68 4.11 -23.20
CA PRO A 328 -10.30 4.06 -23.68
C PRO A 328 -9.47 5.25 -23.19
N ARG A 329 -8.15 5.05 -23.07
CA ARG A 329 -7.22 6.14 -22.79
C ARG A 329 -7.26 7.19 -23.89
N LEU A 330 -7.29 8.46 -23.50
CA LEU A 330 -7.18 9.58 -24.41
C LEU A 330 -5.73 10.05 -24.55
N PRO A 331 -5.35 10.66 -25.69
CA PRO A 331 -4.08 11.35 -25.80
C PRO A 331 -3.95 12.41 -24.72
N GLN A 332 -2.86 12.39 -23.95
CA GLN A 332 -2.58 13.40 -22.94
C GLN A 332 -1.77 14.56 -23.52
N ASP A 333 -1.96 15.75 -22.95
CA ASP A 333 -1.06 16.88 -23.22
C ASP A 333 0.35 16.50 -22.76
N PRO A 334 1.39 16.65 -23.60
CA PRO A 334 2.78 16.41 -23.21
C PRO A 334 3.29 17.24 -22.02
N LYS A 335 2.54 18.28 -21.60
CA LYS A 335 2.83 19.10 -20.42
C LYS A 335 2.13 18.62 -19.14
N ASP A 336 1.29 17.59 -19.24
CA ASP A 336 0.60 16.97 -18.12
C ASP A 336 1.30 15.65 -17.77
N ASP A 337 1.97 15.64 -16.62
CA ASP A 337 2.72 14.50 -16.08
C ASP A 337 1.82 13.49 -15.35
N ASN A 338 0.53 13.81 -15.14
CA ASN A 338 -0.38 12.88 -14.48
C ASN A 338 -0.64 11.66 -15.35
N SER A 339 -1.24 10.63 -14.75
CA SER A 339 -1.81 9.51 -15.50
C SER A 339 -3.28 9.35 -15.12
N TYR A 340 -4.15 9.30 -16.12
CA TYR A 340 -5.58 9.24 -15.91
C TYR A 340 -6.21 7.91 -16.30
N ARG A 341 -7.29 7.58 -15.61
CA ARG A 341 -8.31 6.60 -16.04
C ARG A 341 -9.58 7.35 -16.41
N PHE A 342 -10.35 6.76 -17.30
CA PHE A 342 -11.53 7.38 -17.86
C PHE A 342 -12.70 6.42 -17.79
N GLY A 343 -13.89 6.95 -17.57
CA GLY A 343 -15.10 6.15 -17.62
C GLY A 343 -16.36 6.95 -17.37
N ARG A 344 -17.42 6.22 -17.05
CA ARG A 344 -18.74 6.76 -16.79
C ARG A 344 -19.35 6.13 -15.54
N ILE A 345 -20.04 6.95 -14.74
CA ILE A 345 -20.98 6.51 -13.70
C ILE A 345 -22.30 7.22 -13.95
N GLY A 346 -23.37 6.44 -14.12
CA GLY A 346 -24.67 6.96 -14.55
C GLY A 346 -24.54 7.77 -15.85
N ASN A 347 -24.86 9.06 -15.75
CA ASN A 347 -24.82 10.00 -16.88
C ASN A 347 -23.58 10.91 -16.88
N HIS A 348 -22.58 10.63 -16.05
CA HIS A 348 -21.41 11.48 -15.87
C HIS A 348 -20.15 10.82 -16.39
N ASN A 349 -19.42 11.52 -17.25
CA ASN A 349 -18.10 11.11 -17.67
C ASN A 349 -17.06 11.63 -16.68
N ILE A 350 -16.23 10.71 -16.19
CA ILE A 350 -15.32 10.93 -15.07
C ILE A 350 -13.89 10.69 -15.55
N VAL A 351 -13.01 11.63 -15.21
CA VAL A 351 -11.56 11.46 -15.30
C VAL A 351 -11.02 11.21 -13.89
N ILE A 352 -10.30 10.11 -13.70
CA ILE A 352 -9.73 9.71 -12.42
C ILE A 352 -8.22 9.89 -12.49
N GLY A 353 -7.67 10.72 -11.61
CA GLY A 353 -6.24 10.90 -11.41
C GLY A 353 -5.80 10.31 -10.06
N CYS A 354 -4.54 9.89 -9.98
CA CYS A 354 -3.93 9.47 -8.72
C CYS A 354 -2.64 10.25 -8.50
N LEU A 355 -2.34 10.55 -7.24
CA LEU A 355 -1.05 11.13 -6.87
C LEU A 355 0.11 10.20 -7.32
N PRO A 356 1.29 10.78 -7.68
CA PRO A 356 2.45 9.99 -8.05
C PRO A 356 2.88 9.04 -6.92
N HIS A 357 3.36 7.86 -7.29
CA HIS A 357 3.80 6.86 -6.31
C HIS A 357 4.89 7.43 -5.37
N GLY A 358 4.73 7.20 -4.06
CA GLY A 358 5.63 7.72 -3.03
C GLY A 358 5.50 9.21 -2.74
N ARG A 359 4.62 9.95 -3.44
CA ARG A 359 4.39 11.38 -3.20
C ARG A 359 2.97 11.62 -2.69
N PHE A 360 2.85 11.97 -1.42
CA PHE A 360 1.59 12.28 -0.76
C PHE A 360 1.57 13.74 -0.31
N GLY A 361 0.48 14.16 0.33
CA GLY A 361 0.43 15.50 0.91
C GLY A 361 -0.20 16.55 -0.01
N LEU A 362 -0.39 17.74 0.57
CA LEU A 362 -1.13 18.86 -0.04
C LEU A 362 -0.54 19.30 -1.38
N VAL A 363 0.79 19.35 -1.49
CA VAL A 363 1.50 19.84 -2.70
C VAL A 363 1.29 18.90 -3.88
N SER A 364 1.39 17.59 -3.64
CA SER A 364 1.18 16.56 -4.66
C SER A 364 -0.26 16.60 -5.17
N ALA A 365 -1.23 16.67 -4.26
CA ALA A 365 -2.65 16.79 -4.61
C ALA A 365 -2.95 18.05 -5.42
N ALA A 366 -2.43 19.21 -5.00
CA ALA A 366 -2.59 20.47 -5.73
C ALA A 366 -1.99 20.41 -7.14
N SER A 367 -0.82 19.77 -7.31
CA SER A 367 -0.19 19.60 -8.62
C SER A 367 -1.04 18.73 -9.55
N VAL A 368 -1.54 17.60 -9.05
CA VAL A 368 -2.42 16.71 -9.84
C VAL A 368 -3.68 17.45 -10.26
N ALA A 369 -4.33 18.14 -9.32
CA ALA A 369 -5.57 18.86 -9.60
C ALA A 369 -5.38 20.01 -10.61
N LEU A 370 -4.27 20.75 -10.50
CA LEU A 370 -3.97 21.84 -11.42
C LEU A 370 -3.72 21.35 -12.85
N GLN A 371 -2.93 20.28 -13.00
CA GLN A 371 -2.68 19.71 -14.32
C GLN A 371 -3.95 19.07 -14.91
N MET A 372 -4.73 18.35 -14.09
CA MET A 372 -6.04 17.83 -14.50
C MET A 372 -6.96 18.95 -14.95
N LYS A 373 -7.05 20.03 -14.20
CA LYS A 373 -7.84 21.18 -14.62
C LYS A 373 -7.38 21.71 -15.99
N ASN A 374 -6.08 21.89 -16.20
CA ASN A 374 -5.53 22.44 -17.44
C ASN A 374 -5.71 21.52 -18.67
N SER A 375 -5.79 20.21 -18.46
CA SER A 375 -5.97 19.22 -19.54
C SER A 375 -7.43 18.98 -19.91
N PHE A 376 -8.37 19.40 -19.05
CA PHE A 376 -9.79 19.13 -19.21
C PHE A 376 -10.63 20.40 -18.99
N ASP A 377 -10.72 21.22 -20.03
CA ASP A 377 -11.44 22.52 -20.06
C ASP A 377 -12.91 22.43 -19.61
N ASN A 378 -13.53 21.25 -19.72
CA ASN A 378 -14.93 21.05 -19.38
C ASN A 378 -15.17 20.47 -17.97
N LEU A 379 -14.13 20.38 -17.13
CA LEU A 379 -14.32 20.03 -15.73
C LEU A 379 -15.15 21.08 -14.99
N ARG A 380 -16.01 20.60 -14.09
CA ARG A 380 -16.99 21.41 -13.34
C ARG A 380 -16.85 21.21 -11.85
N ILE A 381 -16.71 19.97 -11.43
CA ILE A 381 -16.64 19.57 -10.03
C ILE A 381 -15.57 18.50 -9.84
N GLY A 382 -15.03 18.48 -8.64
CA GLY A 382 -14.05 17.50 -8.19
C GLY A 382 -14.58 16.57 -7.11
N LEU A 383 -13.99 15.40 -6.99
CA LEU A 383 -14.06 14.54 -5.82
C LEU A 383 -12.64 14.23 -5.35
N MET A 384 -12.39 14.31 -4.05
CA MET A 384 -11.19 13.74 -3.43
C MET A 384 -11.62 12.53 -2.62
N VAL A 385 -11.32 11.33 -3.11
CA VAL A 385 -11.82 10.08 -2.52
C VAL A 385 -10.65 9.19 -2.15
N GLY A 386 -10.61 8.79 -0.88
CA GLY A 386 -9.57 7.92 -0.38
C GLY A 386 -9.81 7.46 1.05
N ILE A 387 -8.75 7.05 1.73
CA ILE A 387 -8.80 6.64 3.13
C ILE A 387 -8.44 7.81 4.05
N GLY A 388 -8.86 7.73 5.30
CA GLY A 388 -8.45 8.63 6.37
C GLY A 388 -8.50 7.95 7.73
N GLY A 389 -7.96 8.63 8.75
CA GLY A 389 -8.01 8.16 10.13
C GLY A 389 -9.17 8.79 10.88
N GLY A 390 -10.05 7.98 11.46
CA GLY A 390 -11.26 8.43 12.15
C GLY A 390 -10.97 9.05 13.52
N VAL A 391 -11.88 9.91 13.97
CA VAL A 391 -11.84 10.55 15.29
C VAL A 391 -13.11 10.19 16.06
N PRO A 392 -13.11 9.07 16.81
CA PRO A 392 -14.25 8.69 17.63
C PRO A 392 -14.45 9.69 18.78
N SER A 393 -15.69 10.07 19.06
CA SER A 393 -16.06 10.90 20.21
C SER A 393 -17.32 10.36 20.90
N PRO A 394 -17.65 10.81 22.12
CA PRO A 394 -18.92 10.46 22.77
C PRO A 394 -20.16 10.84 21.94
N GLU A 395 -20.06 11.91 21.14
CA GLU A 395 -21.13 12.40 20.28
C GLU A 395 -21.19 11.68 18.93
N THR A 396 -20.06 11.16 18.44
CA THR A 396 -19.95 10.51 17.13
C THR A 396 -19.11 9.24 17.21
N ASP A 397 -19.78 8.08 17.16
CA ASP A 397 -19.14 6.76 17.17
C ASP A 397 -18.65 6.36 15.78
N ILE A 398 -17.52 6.94 15.36
CA ILE A 398 -16.83 6.60 14.11
C ILE A 398 -16.12 5.26 14.24
N ARG A 399 -16.32 4.38 13.26
CA ARG A 399 -15.76 3.02 13.22
C ARG A 399 -14.89 2.74 11.99
N LEU A 400 -14.04 1.72 12.09
CA LEU A 400 -13.26 1.29 10.92
C LEU A 400 -14.21 0.78 9.84
N GLY A 401 -14.00 1.22 8.59
CA GLY A 401 -14.92 0.96 7.48
C GLY A 401 -16.11 1.91 7.37
N ASP A 402 -16.25 2.91 8.26
CA ASP A 402 -17.19 4.00 8.08
C ASP A 402 -16.75 4.99 6.99
N ILE A 403 -17.67 5.86 6.61
CA ILE A 403 -17.46 6.90 5.60
C ILE A 403 -17.60 8.28 6.28
N VAL A 404 -16.62 9.16 6.08
CA VAL A 404 -16.69 10.58 6.46
C VAL A 404 -16.73 11.43 5.20
N VAL A 405 -17.72 12.32 5.13
CA VAL A 405 -17.95 13.24 4.00
C VAL A 405 -17.79 14.67 4.48
N SER A 406 -16.96 15.46 3.80
CA SER A 406 -16.75 16.87 4.15
C SER A 406 -18.05 17.65 4.01
N SER A 407 -18.51 18.25 5.11
CA SER A 407 -19.73 19.07 5.13
C SER A 407 -19.52 20.35 5.96
N PRO A 408 -19.96 21.52 5.45
CA PRO A 408 -19.85 22.79 6.18
C PRO A 408 -20.45 22.71 7.59
N THR A 409 -19.63 22.92 8.61
CA THR A 409 -20.02 22.80 10.01
C THR A 409 -19.28 23.85 10.84
N GLY A 410 -20.00 24.54 11.73
CA GLY A 410 -19.42 25.59 12.57
C GLY A 410 -18.74 26.69 11.76
N GLN A 411 -17.42 26.84 11.94
CA GLN A 411 -16.59 27.85 11.27
C GLN A 411 -15.86 27.32 10.04
N HIS A 412 -16.05 26.06 9.66
CA HIS A 412 -15.29 25.39 8.61
C HIS A 412 -16.17 25.04 7.42
N GLY A 413 -15.64 25.19 6.20
CA GLY A 413 -16.33 24.81 4.96
C GLY A 413 -16.49 23.30 4.76
N GLY A 414 -16.10 22.48 5.73
CA GLY A 414 -16.07 21.01 5.65
C GLY A 414 -14.66 20.43 5.67
N VAL A 415 -13.64 21.27 5.45
CA VAL A 415 -12.23 20.91 5.63
C VAL A 415 -11.52 22.05 6.39
N VAL A 416 -10.58 21.70 7.26
CA VAL A 416 -9.68 22.65 7.93
C VAL A 416 -8.24 22.18 7.79
N GLN A 417 -7.33 23.08 7.43
CA GLN A 417 -5.90 22.78 7.46
C GLN A 417 -5.37 22.94 8.88
N TYR A 418 -5.18 21.84 9.61
CA TYR A 418 -4.92 21.91 11.05
C TYR A 418 -3.48 22.33 11.40
N ASP A 419 -2.55 22.18 10.46
CA ASP A 419 -1.13 22.51 10.61
C ASP A 419 -0.75 23.90 10.07
N LEU A 420 -1.72 24.65 9.53
CA LEU A 420 -1.49 26.01 9.03
C LEU A 420 -1.78 27.05 10.12
N GLY A 421 -0.75 27.77 10.54
CA GLY A 421 -0.92 28.83 11.53
C GLY A 421 0.35 29.55 11.90
N LYS A 422 0.22 30.48 12.84
CA LYS A 422 1.32 31.23 13.44
C LYS A 422 1.64 30.63 14.80
N THR A 423 2.89 30.22 14.99
CA THR A 423 3.37 29.81 16.32
C THR A 423 3.62 31.05 17.18
N ARG A 424 2.96 31.14 18.33
CA ARG A 424 3.12 32.21 19.33
C ARG A 424 4.24 31.87 20.33
N ALA A 425 4.64 32.84 21.16
CA ALA A 425 5.79 32.74 22.07
C ALA A 425 5.71 31.60 23.11
N ASN A 426 4.54 31.00 23.31
CA ASN A 426 4.27 29.85 24.18
C ASN A 426 4.13 28.52 23.42
N GLY A 427 4.40 28.50 22.11
CA GLY A 427 4.20 27.32 21.26
C GLY A 427 2.75 27.10 20.83
N GLU A 428 1.81 27.97 21.22
CA GLU A 428 0.43 27.89 20.71
C GLU A 428 0.39 28.23 19.22
N VAL A 429 -0.31 27.41 18.45
CA VAL A 429 -0.54 27.65 17.04
C VAL A 429 -1.87 28.38 16.88
N GLU A 430 -1.79 29.66 16.53
CA GLU A 430 -2.94 30.41 16.05
C GLU A 430 -3.21 29.97 14.60
N ARG A 431 -4.26 29.18 14.38
CA ARG A 431 -4.63 28.75 13.02
C ARG A 431 -5.04 29.97 12.21
N THR A 432 -4.53 30.04 10.99
CA THR A 432 -4.81 31.15 10.06
C THR A 432 -5.22 30.62 8.71
N GLY A 433 -6.17 31.30 8.07
CA GLY A 433 -6.68 30.94 6.76
C GLY A 433 -8.06 30.30 6.82
N SER A 434 -8.70 30.19 5.65
CA SER A 434 -9.99 29.56 5.47
C SER A 434 -9.94 28.72 4.19
N LEU A 435 -10.53 27.54 4.24
CA LEU A 435 -10.75 26.72 3.06
C LEU A 435 -12.20 26.88 2.60
N ASN A 436 -12.41 26.91 1.29
CA ASN A 436 -13.74 26.98 0.71
C ASN A 436 -14.59 25.74 1.07
N SER A 437 -15.90 25.90 0.99
CA SER A 437 -16.83 24.77 1.05
C SER A 437 -16.93 24.04 -0.28
N PRO A 438 -17.39 22.77 -0.29
CA PRO A 438 -17.79 22.10 -1.52
C PRO A 438 -18.80 22.95 -2.32
N PRO A 439 -18.81 22.84 -3.66
CA PRO A 439 -19.78 23.52 -4.52
C PRO A 439 -21.23 23.23 -4.13
N ASN A 440 -22.13 24.20 -4.32
CA ASN A 440 -23.57 24.03 -4.05
C ASN A 440 -24.19 22.83 -4.78
N ALA A 441 -23.71 22.51 -5.99
CA ALA A 441 -24.15 21.33 -6.72
C ALA A 441 -23.89 20.03 -5.94
N LEU A 442 -22.72 19.92 -5.31
CA LEU A 442 -22.35 18.78 -4.48
C LEU A 442 -23.08 18.80 -3.13
N LEU A 443 -23.23 19.97 -2.50
CA LEU A 443 -23.97 20.10 -1.24
C LEU A 443 -25.47 19.75 -1.38
N HIS A 444 -26.10 20.09 -2.51
CA HIS A 444 -27.48 19.67 -2.77
C HIS A 444 -27.60 18.15 -2.88
N VAL A 445 -26.64 17.48 -3.51
CA VAL A 445 -26.62 16.02 -3.58
C VAL A 445 -26.32 15.41 -2.22
N VAL A 446 -25.48 16.03 -1.39
CA VAL A 446 -25.30 15.59 0.00
C VAL A 446 -26.63 15.61 0.77
N THR A 447 -27.45 16.65 0.61
CA THR A 447 -28.81 16.68 1.18
C THR A 447 -29.68 15.55 0.66
N GLU A 448 -29.60 15.24 -0.63
CA GLU A 448 -30.32 14.12 -1.25
C GLU A 448 -29.83 12.76 -0.72
N MET A 449 -28.52 12.59 -0.55
CA MET A 449 -27.91 11.38 0.02
C MET A 449 -28.36 11.14 1.47
N ILE A 450 -28.46 12.19 2.28
CA ILE A 450 -29.00 12.10 3.65
C ILE A 450 -30.47 11.64 3.62
N ALA A 451 -31.29 12.21 2.71
CA ALA A 451 -32.67 11.80 2.57
C ALA A 451 -32.80 10.35 2.06
N ALA A 452 -32.00 9.96 1.07
CA ALA A 452 -31.95 8.60 0.52
C ALA A 452 -31.53 7.57 1.58
N GLN A 453 -30.64 7.94 2.50
CA GLN A 453 -30.26 7.10 3.64
C GLN A 453 -31.46 6.82 4.57
N GLU A 454 -32.24 7.86 4.93
CA GLU A 454 -33.45 7.72 5.74
C GLU A 454 -34.54 6.87 5.04
N LEU A 455 -34.58 6.91 3.71
CA LEU A 455 -35.50 6.12 2.88
C LEU A 455 -34.99 4.71 2.58
N GLY A 456 -33.74 4.38 2.92
CA GLY A 456 -33.12 3.09 2.59
C GLY A 456 -32.86 2.90 1.09
N GLU A 457 -32.63 3.98 0.35
CA GLU A 457 -32.48 3.97 -1.12
C GLU A 457 -31.01 3.84 -1.57
N LEU A 458 -30.06 4.03 -0.66
CA LEU A 458 -28.62 3.91 -0.95
C LEU A 458 -28.23 2.48 -1.35
N GLN A 459 -27.29 2.36 -2.30
CA GLN A 459 -26.79 1.12 -2.89
C GLN A 459 -25.33 0.82 -2.52
N ILE A 460 -24.74 1.54 -1.55
CA ILE A 460 -23.37 1.34 -1.08
C ILE A 460 -23.04 -0.13 -0.83
N VAL A 461 -23.85 -0.84 -0.04
CA VAL A 461 -23.62 -2.27 0.30
C VAL A 461 -23.68 -3.15 -0.96
N THR A 462 -24.61 -2.86 -1.88
CA THR A 462 -24.70 -3.56 -3.17
C THR A 462 -23.44 -3.34 -4.02
N HIS A 463 -22.91 -2.12 -4.05
CA HIS A 463 -21.69 -1.78 -4.77
C HIS A 463 -20.46 -2.46 -4.15
N LEU A 464 -20.38 -2.51 -2.82
CA LEU A 464 -19.32 -3.20 -2.09
C LEU A 464 -19.32 -4.71 -2.36
N SER A 465 -20.49 -5.35 -2.35
CA SER A 465 -20.60 -6.78 -2.66
C SER A 465 -20.07 -7.10 -4.06
N LYS A 466 -20.49 -6.32 -5.08
CA LYS A 466 -20.01 -6.50 -6.45
C LYS A 466 -18.50 -6.31 -6.58
N LEU A 467 -17.97 -5.29 -5.91
CA LEU A 467 -16.52 -5.05 -5.92
C LEU A 467 -15.77 -6.20 -5.24
N ALA A 468 -16.28 -6.72 -4.12
CA ALA A 468 -15.68 -7.84 -3.39
C ALA A 468 -15.69 -9.15 -4.21
N ASP A 469 -16.73 -9.39 -5.02
CA ASP A 469 -16.80 -10.54 -5.91
C ASP A 469 -15.68 -10.53 -6.96
N GLU A 470 -15.31 -9.34 -7.47
CA GLU A 470 -14.23 -9.17 -8.45
C GLU A 470 -12.86 -9.03 -7.80
N LEU A 471 -12.78 -8.40 -6.63
CA LEU A 471 -11.57 -8.08 -5.89
C LEU A 471 -11.73 -8.47 -4.42
N SER A 472 -11.56 -9.76 -4.12
CA SER A 472 -11.75 -10.32 -2.78
C SER A 472 -10.92 -9.65 -1.68
N ALA A 473 -9.75 -9.08 -2.03
CA ALA A 473 -8.91 -8.31 -1.10
C ALA A 473 -9.53 -6.99 -0.60
N TYR A 474 -10.64 -6.55 -1.20
CA TYR A 474 -11.40 -5.36 -0.82
C TYR A 474 -12.71 -5.70 -0.10
N ALA A 475 -12.99 -6.99 0.13
CA ALA A 475 -14.14 -7.41 0.92
C ALA A 475 -14.05 -6.90 2.36
N PHE A 476 -15.20 -6.86 3.05
CA PHE A 476 -15.23 -6.57 4.49
C PHE A 476 -14.24 -7.50 5.20
N PRO A 477 -13.29 -6.97 5.98
CA PRO A 477 -12.22 -7.76 6.56
C PRO A 477 -12.75 -8.50 7.79
N SER A 478 -13.56 -9.53 7.60
CA SER A 478 -14.27 -10.25 8.66
C SER A 478 -13.36 -10.92 9.71
N LYS A 479 -12.06 -11.00 9.42
CA LYS A 479 -11.02 -11.53 10.30
C LYS A 479 -10.33 -10.45 11.13
N LEU A 480 -10.53 -9.17 10.79
CA LEU A 480 -10.05 -8.04 11.56
C LEU A 480 -11.13 -7.60 12.54
N ILE A 481 -10.71 -7.21 13.74
CA ILE A 481 -11.59 -6.66 14.76
C ILE A 481 -11.43 -5.15 14.75
N ASP A 482 -12.56 -4.44 14.79
CA ASP A 482 -12.56 -3.02 15.05
C ASP A 482 -12.29 -2.76 16.55
N CYS A 483 -11.02 -2.50 16.86
CA CYS A 483 -10.55 -2.20 18.20
C CYS A 483 -10.22 -0.71 18.35
N LEU A 484 -10.97 -0.01 19.21
CA LEU A 484 -10.63 1.33 19.66
C LEU A 484 -9.98 1.27 21.04
N TYR A 485 -8.76 1.77 21.17
CA TYR A 485 -8.04 1.83 22.45
C TYR A 485 -8.28 3.15 23.17
N GLN A 486 -8.13 3.13 24.50
CA GLN A 486 -8.15 4.35 25.31
C GLN A 486 -7.07 5.34 24.82
N PRO A 487 -7.33 6.66 24.75
CA PRO A 487 -6.39 7.61 24.14
C PRO A 487 -4.98 7.64 24.76
N HIS A 488 -4.87 7.29 26.04
CA HIS A 488 -3.61 7.30 26.79
C HIS A 488 -2.85 5.97 26.68
N HIS A 489 -3.45 4.96 26.05
CA HIS A 489 -2.83 3.68 25.82
C HIS A 489 -1.97 3.77 24.56
N THR A 490 -0.65 3.72 24.74
CA THR A 490 0.32 3.74 23.64
C THR A 490 0.64 2.32 23.22
N HIS A 491 0.62 2.07 21.91
CA HIS A 491 1.04 0.80 21.32
C HIS A 491 2.48 0.46 21.75
N LYS A 492 2.68 -0.76 22.26
CA LYS A 492 4.02 -1.29 22.58
C LYS A 492 4.61 -1.90 21.32
N SER A 493 5.76 -1.38 20.89
CA SER A 493 6.54 -1.74 19.69
C SER A 493 6.28 -3.15 19.12
N GLY A 494 5.97 -3.22 17.82
CA GLY A 494 5.71 -4.45 17.05
C GLY A 494 4.74 -4.16 15.91
N GLN A 495 4.55 -5.10 14.96
CA GLN A 495 3.60 -4.92 13.84
C GLN A 495 2.13 -5.23 14.20
N GLY A 496 1.85 -5.69 15.43
CA GLY A 496 0.49 -6.07 15.87
C GLY A 496 0.16 -5.63 17.30
N CYS A 497 -1.13 -5.64 17.66
CA CYS A 497 -1.61 -5.20 18.98
C CYS A 497 -1.59 -6.29 20.06
N LEU A 498 -0.98 -7.45 19.78
CA LEU A 498 -0.90 -8.60 20.70
C LEU A 498 -0.24 -8.24 22.05
N GLY A 499 0.64 -7.22 22.08
CA GLY A 499 1.31 -6.73 23.28
C GLY A 499 0.62 -5.55 24.00
N CYS A 500 -0.52 -5.06 23.49
CA CYS A 500 -1.23 -3.88 24.03
C CYS A 500 -2.16 -4.18 25.22
N GLY A 501 -2.11 -5.40 25.77
CA GLY A 501 -3.04 -5.82 26.81
C GLY A 501 -4.45 -6.11 26.25
N GLY A 502 -5.24 -6.85 27.00
CA GLY A 502 -6.53 -7.37 26.57
C GLY A 502 -7.63 -6.30 26.49
N SER A 503 -8.88 -6.74 26.48
CA SER A 503 -10.09 -5.91 26.39
C SER A 503 -10.17 -4.77 27.42
N GLU A 504 -9.39 -4.82 28.50
CA GLU A 504 -9.36 -3.79 29.55
C GLU A 504 -8.83 -2.41 29.08
N ASN A 505 -8.03 -2.35 28.02
CA ASN A 505 -7.51 -1.10 27.46
C ASN A 505 -8.33 -0.61 26.25
N GLN A 506 -9.36 -1.36 25.87
CA GLN A 506 -10.26 -0.98 24.78
C GLN A 506 -11.42 -0.14 25.31
N VAL A 507 -11.92 0.76 24.47
CA VAL A 507 -13.15 1.49 24.74
C VAL A 507 -14.32 0.53 24.49
N LEU A 508 -15.10 0.25 25.54
CA LEU A 508 -16.33 -0.52 25.40
C LEU A 508 -17.34 0.29 24.59
N ARG A 509 -17.80 -0.27 23.47
CA ARG A 509 -18.79 0.33 22.57
C ARG A 509 -19.96 -0.63 22.38
N GLU A 510 -21.15 -0.08 22.20
CA GLU A 510 -22.34 -0.88 21.90
C GLU A 510 -22.16 -1.63 20.58
N GLU A 511 -22.67 -2.86 20.49
CA GLU A 511 -22.61 -3.61 19.24
C GLU A 511 -23.55 -2.97 18.21
N ARG A 512 -23.06 -2.81 16.96
CA ARG A 512 -23.92 -2.33 15.88
C ARG A 512 -24.85 -3.45 15.43
N ALA A 513 -26.02 -3.08 14.92
CA ALA A 513 -26.98 -4.06 14.40
C ALA A 513 -26.42 -4.89 13.23
N ASN A 514 -25.49 -4.32 12.45
CA ASN A 514 -24.80 -4.97 11.35
C ASN A 514 -23.41 -4.35 11.13
N ASN A 515 -22.67 -4.89 10.16
CA ASN A 515 -21.34 -4.41 9.75
C ASN A 515 -21.38 -3.43 8.57
N ASP A 516 -22.55 -2.86 8.26
CA ASP A 516 -22.68 -1.93 7.15
C ASP A 516 -21.96 -0.60 7.49
N PRO A 517 -21.31 0.05 6.51
CA PRO A 517 -20.68 1.35 6.72
C PRO A 517 -21.68 2.41 7.19
N VAL A 518 -21.33 3.17 8.22
CA VAL A 518 -22.09 4.36 8.62
C VAL A 518 -21.48 5.61 7.99
N ILE A 519 -22.34 6.51 7.52
CA ILE A 519 -21.93 7.77 6.89
C ILE A 519 -22.01 8.89 7.92
N HIS A 520 -20.90 9.64 8.05
CA HIS A 520 -20.78 10.80 8.93
C HIS A 520 -20.49 12.05 8.11
N TYR A 521 -21.20 13.14 8.39
CA TYR A 521 -21.06 14.42 7.69
C TYR A 521 -20.48 15.48 8.62
N GLY A 522 -19.33 16.06 8.28
CA GLY A 522 -18.72 17.09 9.13
C GLY A 522 -17.37 17.58 8.65
N THR A 523 -16.59 18.17 9.56
CA THR A 523 -15.28 18.74 9.24
C THR A 523 -14.19 17.67 9.21
N ILE A 524 -13.38 17.68 8.15
CA ILE A 524 -12.17 16.86 7.99
C ILE A 524 -10.92 17.73 8.25
N ALA A 525 -10.00 17.23 9.06
CA ALA A 525 -8.72 17.88 9.33
C ALA A 525 -7.65 17.41 8.32
N SER A 526 -7.10 18.35 7.56
CA SER A 526 -6.09 18.12 6.53
C SER A 526 -4.74 18.70 6.93
N GLY A 527 -3.64 18.00 6.63
CA GLY A 527 -2.29 18.51 6.92
C GLY A 527 -1.18 17.64 6.32
N ASN A 528 0.08 18.00 6.51
CA ASN A 528 1.23 17.27 5.96
C ASN A 528 1.81 16.23 6.93
N GLN A 529 1.12 15.91 8.03
CA GLN A 529 1.59 14.96 9.04
C GLN A 529 0.61 13.81 9.18
N VAL A 530 1.13 12.58 9.30
CA VAL A 530 0.30 11.44 9.70
C VAL A 530 0.01 11.57 11.20
N MET A 531 -1.25 11.71 11.58
CA MET A 531 -1.66 11.69 12.98
C MET A 531 -1.58 10.25 13.52
N LYS A 532 -0.72 10.01 14.52
CA LYS A 532 -0.52 8.71 15.17
C LYS A 532 -0.56 8.81 16.71
N ASP A 533 -1.17 9.86 17.25
CA ASP A 533 -1.22 10.11 18.70
C ASP A 533 -2.64 10.49 19.11
N ALA A 534 -3.33 9.59 19.82
CA ALA A 534 -4.74 9.78 20.18
C ALA A 534 -4.96 10.99 21.11
N VAL A 535 -4.02 11.29 22.01
CA VAL A 535 -4.11 12.47 22.90
C VAL A 535 -4.05 13.76 22.09
N THR A 536 -3.10 13.86 21.16
CA THR A 536 -2.97 15.02 20.26
C THR A 536 -4.15 15.11 19.31
N ARG A 537 -4.60 13.98 18.74
CA ARG A 537 -5.81 13.87 17.90
C ARG A 537 -7.02 14.45 18.63
N ASP A 538 -7.30 13.99 19.86
CA ASP A 538 -8.49 14.41 20.61
C ASP A 538 -8.41 15.89 21.00
N LYS A 539 -7.23 16.33 21.44
CA LYS A 539 -6.98 17.75 21.76
C LYS A 539 -7.22 18.65 20.55
N LEU A 540 -6.60 18.33 19.42
CA LEU A 540 -6.75 19.12 18.19
C LEU A 540 -8.17 19.08 17.66
N SER A 541 -8.84 17.92 17.71
CA SER A 541 -10.23 17.81 17.31
C SER A 541 -11.12 18.73 18.15
N HIS A 542 -10.95 18.73 19.47
CA HIS A 542 -11.69 19.63 20.36
C HIS A 542 -11.44 21.12 20.03
N GLU A 543 -10.18 21.51 19.84
CA GLU A 543 -9.82 22.89 19.47
C GLU A 543 -10.37 23.34 18.12
N LEU A 544 -10.62 22.39 17.20
CA LEU A 544 -11.16 22.62 15.86
C LEU A 544 -12.68 22.42 15.78
N GLY A 545 -13.36 22.26 16.92
CA GLY A 545 -14.82 22.12 16.97
C GLY A 545 -15.35 20.73 16.63
N GLY A 546 -14.55 19.69 16.83
CA GLY A 546 -14.95 18.29 16.66
C GLY A 546 -14.78 17.78 15.23
N VAL A 547 -13.54 17.72 14.74
CA VAL A 547 -13.25 17.13 13.42
C VAL A 547 -13.43 15.61 13.48
N LEU A 548 -13.90 15.03 12.37
CA LEU A 548 -14.30 13.63 12.29
C LEU A 548 -13.20 12.71 11.75
N CYS A 549 -12.24 13.25 11.01
CA CYS A 549 -11.21 12.48 10.33
C CYS A 549 -9.95 13.33 10.12
N TYR A 550 -8.78 12.69 10.16
CA TYR A 550 -7.50 13.24 9.71
C TYR A 550 -7.08 12.62 8.36
N GLU A 551 -6.61 13.44 7.43
CA GLU A 551 -6.05 13.02 6.14
C GLU A 551 -5.01 14.04 5.64
N MET A 552 -4.39 13.79 4.48
CA MET A 552 -3.17 14.50 4.08
C MET A 552 -3.24 15.32 2.78
N GLU A 553 -4.37 15.37 2.08
CA GLU A 553 -4.41 15.94 0.72
C GLU A 553 -5.39 17.12 0.56
N ALA A 554 -6.55 17.06 1.20
CA ALA A 554 -7.70 17.89 0.83
C ALA A 554 -7.46 19.41 0.92
N ALA A 555 -6.69 19.89 1.90
CA ALA A 555 -6.41 21.33 2.03
C ALA A 555 -5.66 21.91 0.82
N GLY A 556 -4.92 21.10 0.06
CA GLY A 556 -4.28 21.52 -1.18
C GLY A 556 -5.27 21.75 -2.33
N LEU A 557 -6.48 21.19 -2.21
CA LEU A 557 -7.51 21.19 -3.25
C LEU A 557 -8.57 22.25 -3.03
N MET A 558 -9.11 22.36 -1.81
CA MET A 558 -10.39 23.05 -1.54
C MET A 558 -10.50 24.47 -2.12
N ASN A 559 -9.41 25.23 -2.20
CA ASN A 559 -9.44 26.60 -2.69
C ASN A 559 -9.33 26.74 -4.22
N ASN A 560 -8.78 25.75 -4.92
CA ASN A 560 -8.46 25.84 -6.36
C ASN A 560 -9.11 24.74 -7.20
N PHE A 561 -9.60 23.70 -6.54
CA PHE A 561 -10.29 22.56 -7.13
C PHE A 561 -11.58 22.35 -6.33
N PRO A 562 -12.73 22.87 -6.81
CA PRO A 562 -14.02 22.80 -6.13
C PRO A 562 -14.47 21.33 -6.01
N CYS A 563 -14.22 20.73 -4.85
CA CYS A 563 -14.45 19.31 -4.65
C CYS A 563 -15.19 18.99 -3.37
N LEU A 564 -15.79 17.79 -3.35
CA LEU A 564 -16.23 17.12 -2.13
C LEU A 564 -15.15 16.11 -1.70
N VAL A 565 -14.87 16.03 -0.40
CA VAL A 565 -13.90 15.09 0.17
C VAL A 565 -14.66 13.93 0.81
N ILE A 566 -14.29 12.71 0.45
CA ILE A 566 -14.92 11.48 0.93
C ILE A 566 -13.81 10.56 1.44
N ARG A 567 -13.87 10.18 2.71
CA ARG A 567 -12.86 9.37 3.38
C ARG A 567 -13.46 8.11 3.97
N GLY A 568 -12.94 6.95 3.56
CA GLY A 568 -13.19 5.70 4.26
C GLY A 568 -12.25 5.55 5.43
N ILE A 569 -12.75 5.14 6.58
CA ILE A 569 -11.95 5.11 7.81
C ILE A 569 -11.11 3.84 7.87
N SER A 570 -9.78 3.99 7.81
CA SER A 570 -8.81 2.89 7.81
C SER A 570 -8.10 2.67 9.14
N ASP A 571 -8.12 3.64 10.02
CA ASP A 571 -7.48 3.63 11.33
C ASP A 571 -8.09 4.72 12.22
N TYR A 572 -7.59 4.86 13.45
CA TYR A 572 -8.07 5.84 14.42
C TYR A 572 -7.15 7.03 14.64
N SER A 573 -6.22 7.31 13.72
CA SER A 573 -5.23 8.38 13.88
C SER A 573 -4.45 8.27 15.20
N ASP A 574 -4.14 7.04 15.61
CA ASP A 574 -3.48 6.73 16.88
C ASP A 574 -2.26 5.82 16.68
N THR A 575 -1.67 5.39 17.79
CA THR A 575 -0.49 4.52 17.76
C THR A 575 -0.78 3.10 17.31
N HIS A 576 -2.05 2.69 17.21
CA HIS A 576 -2.49 1.35 16.78
C HIS A 576 -2.85 1.29 15.28
N LYS A 577 -2.57 2.38 14.55
CA LYS A 577 -2.73 2.43 13.09
C LYS A 577 -2.04 1.23 12.42
N ASN A 578 -2.83 0.45 11.69
CA ASN A 578 -2.39 -0.68 10.88
C ASN A 578 -3.00 -0.61 9.47
N ASP A 579 -2.51 -1.46 8.57
CA ASP A 579 -2.86 -1.40 7.16
C ASP A 579 -3.98 -2.35 6.73
N GLY A 580 -4.52 -3.15 7.66
CA GLY A 580 -5.48 -4.21 7.36
C GLY A 580 -6.82 -3.70 6.79
N TRP A 581 -7.25 -2.51 7.22
CA TRP A 581 -8.53 -1.93 6.79
C TRP A 581 -8.44 -1.08 5.52
N ARG A 582 -7.22 -0.76 5.03
CA ARG A 582 -7.02 0.23 3.96
C ARG A 582 -7.77 -0.09 2.67
N ARG A 583 -7.83 -1.36 2.26
CA ARG A 583 -8.53 -1.78 1.03
C ARG A 583 -10.05 -1.64 1.18
N TYR A 584 -10.61 -2.15 2.27
CA TYR A 584 -12.04 -2.01 2.54
C TYR A 584 -12.44 -0.54 2.71
N ALA A 585 -11.65 0.25 3.46
CA ALA A 585 -11.83 1.69 3.60
C ALA A 585 -11.83 2.42 2.23
N ALA A 586 -10.92 2.07 1.33
CA ALA A 586 -10.92 2.59 -0.03
C ALA A 586 -12.18 2.19 -0.82
N ALA A 587 -12.66 0.94 -0.66
CA ALA A 587 -13.88 0.47 -1.30
C ALA A 587 -15.13 1.21 -0.80
N VAL A 588 -15.29 1.42 0.51
CA VAL A 588 -16.47 2.12 1.07
C VAL A 588 -16.52 3.59 0.62
N ALA A 589 -15.38 4.26 0.55
CA ALA A 589 -15.29 5.63 0.06
C ALA A 589 -15.67 5.72 -1.42
N ALA A 590 -15.15 4.79 -2.25
CA ALA A 590 -15.45 4.73 -3.67
C ALA A 590 -16.92 4.33 -3.93
N ALA A 591 -17.48 3.43 -3.13
CA ALA A 591 -18.88 3.03 -3.21
C ALA A 591 -19.83 4.19 -2.89
N TYR A 592 -19.53 4.98 -1.84
CA TYR A 592 -20.27 6.20 -1.55
C TYR A 592 -20.19 7.22 -2.69
N ALA A 593 -18.99 7.42 -3.25
CA ALA A 593 -18.81 8.33 -4.38
C ALA A 593 -19.61 7.88 -5.62
N LYS A 594 -19.70 6.56 -5.88
CA LYS A 594 -20.55 6.01 -6.93
C LYS A 594 -22.02 6.34 -6.72
N ASP A 595 -22.55 6.07 -5.53
CA ASP A 595 -23.94 6.38 -5.17
C ASP A 595 -24.24 7.88 -5.29
N LEU A 596 -23.34 8.72 -4.78
CA LEU A 596 -23.45 10.16 -4.84
C LEU A 596 -23.56 10.65 -6.30
N LEU A 597 -22.74 10.11 -7.20
CA LEU A 597 -22.82 10.45 -8.62
C LEU A 597 -24.09 9.90 -9.30
N GLY A 598 -24.64 8.80 -8.80
CA GLY A 598 -25.94 8.27 -9.22
C GLY A 598 -27.11 9.21 -8.91
N HIS A 599 -27.06 9.89 -7.75
CA HIS A 599 -28.07 10.89 -7.33
C HIS A 599 -27.83 12.27 -7.96
N LEU A 600 -26.60 12.59 -8.36
CA LEU A 600 -26.29 13.85 -9.01
C LEU A 600 -26.96 13.97 -10.39
N ALA A 601 -27.92 14.89 -10.53
CA ALA A 601 -28.52 15.18 -11.83
C ALA A 601 -27.51 15.81 -12.80
N SER A 602 -27.35 15.23 -14.00
CA SER A 602 -26.45 15.74 -15.05
C SER A 602 -26.72 17.20 -15.45
N ALA A 603 -27.99 17.61 -15.41
CA ALA A 603 -28.39 19.00 -15.66
C ALA A 603 -27.80 19.99 -14.63
N LYS A 604 -27.58 19.57 -13.38
CA LYS A 604 -26.97 20.40 -12.33
C LYS A 604 -25.47 20.57 -12.55
N VAL A 605 -24.78 19.53 -13.01
CA VAL A 605 -23.37 19.62 -13.40
C VAL A 605 -23.19 20.55 -14.59
N ALA A 606 -24.06 20.43 -15.60
CA ALA A 606 -24.01 21.29 -16.79
C ALA A 606 -24.29 22.79 -16.49
N GLN A 607 -25.04 23.09 -15.43
CA GLN A 607 -25.32 24.46 -14.96
C GLN A 607 -24.22 25.05 -14.08
N THR A 608 -23.28 24.22 -13.61
CA THR A 608 -22.11 24.69 -12.87
C THR A 608 -21.13 25.33 -13.85
N GLU A 609 -20.43 26.38 -13.41
CA GLU A 609 -19.38 27.01 -14.22
C GLU A 609 -18.20 26.05 -14.41
N THR A 610 -17.51 26.14 -15.56
CA THR A 610 -16.22 25.46 -15.76
C THR A 610 -15.24 25.89 -14.66
N LEU A 611 -14.31 25.01 -14.32
CA LEU A 611 -13.21 25.38 -13.42
C LEU A 611 -12.43 26.60 -13.94
N ASP A 612 -12.31 26.75 -15.26
CA ASP A 612 -11.62 27.87 -15.90
C ASP A 612 -12.39 29.19 -15.74
N GLN A 613 -13.71 29.18 -15.95
CA GLN A 613 -14.58 30.33 -15.77
C GLN A 613 -14.54 30.83 -14.32
N LEU A 614 -14.62 29.92 -13.35
CA LEU A 614 -14.62 30.28 -11.92
C LEU A 614 -13.34 31.04 -11.54
N MET A 615 -12.18 30.62 -12.06
CA MET A 615 -10.90 31.31 -11.85
C MET A 615 -10.77 32.61 -12.66
N GLY A 616 -11.32 32.64 -13.87
CA GLY A 616 -11.39 33.86 -14.68
C GLY A 616 -12.16 34.96 -13.96
N ASP A 617 -13.30 34.62 -13.36
CA ASP A 617 -14.15 35.56 -12.63
C ASP A 617 -13.52 35.99 -11.30
N LEU A 618 -12.84 35.09 -10.59
CA LEU A 618 -12.02 35.43 -9.42
C LEU A 618 -10.91 36.44 -9.78
N SER A 619 -10.21 36.20 -10.89
CA SER A 619 -9.13 37.09 -11.37
C SER A 619 -9.66 38.47 -11.75
N GLN A 620 -10.82 38.53 -12.42
CA GLN A 620 -11.50 39.79 -12.74
C GLN A 620 -12.01 40.50 -11.49
N GLY A 621 -12.55 39.77 -10.51
CA GLY A 621 -13.00 40.32 -9.23
C GLY A 621 -11.84 40.91 -8.42
N MET A 622 -10.70 40.24 -8.36
CA MET A 622 -9.48 40.76 -7.74
C MET A 622 -8.98 42.02 -8.44
N ALA A 623 -8.95 42.04 -9.77
CA ALA A 623 -8.57 43.22 -10.54
C ALA A 623 -9.50 44.43 -10.26
N ARG A 624 -10.82 44.20 -10.21
CA ARG A 624 -11.80 45.25 -9.84
C ARG A 624 -11.59 45.76 -8.42
N ASN A 625 -11.33 44.87 -7.46
CA ASN A 625 -11.06 45.26 -6.08
C ASN A 625 -9.76 46.06 -5.94
N GLN A 626 -8.71 45.69 -6.70
CA GLN A 626 -7.46 46.44 -6.76
C GLN A 626 -7.71 47.89 -7.24
N THR A 627 -8.48 48.05 -8.32
CA THR A 627 -8.86 49.37 -8.86
C THR A 627 -9.68 50.18 -7.84
N LEU A 628 -10.64 49.56 -7.15
CA LEU A 628 -11.42 50.21 -6.09
C LEU A 628 -10.53 50.67 -4.92
N ILE A 629 -9.54 49.87 -4.52
CA ILE A 629 -8.58 50.24 -3.47
C ILE A 629 -7.74 51.45 -3.89
N GLU A 630 -7.27 51.49 -5.14
CA GLU A 630 -6.52 52.62 -5.70
C GLU A 630 -7.38 53.89 -5.81
N GLU A 631 -8.65 53.76 -6.20
CA GLU A 631 -9.61 54.88 -6.24
C GLU A 631 -9.95 55.42 -4.84
N VAL A 632 -10.08 54.54 -3.83
CA VAL A 632 -10.30 54.95 -2.45
C VAL A 632 -9.03 55.60 -1.87
N GLY A 633 -7.86 55.03 -2.13
CA GLY A 633 -6.57 55.60 -1.72
C GLY A 633 -6.34 57.00 -2.30
N SER A 634 -6.54 57.18 -3.60
CA SER A 634 -6.41 58.48 -4.26
C SER A 634 -7.43 59.52 -3.77
N ARG A 635 -8.65 59.10 -3.43
CA ARG A 635 -9.65 59.98 -2.80
C ARG A 635 -9.22 60.40 -1.39
N LEU A 636 -8.69 59.49 -0.59
CA LEU A 636 -8.19 59.79 0.74
C LEU A 636 -6.99 60.75 0.69
N ASP A 637 -6.06 60.54 -0.25
CA ASP A 637 -4.91 61.44 -0.46
C ASP A 637 -5.32 62.83 -0.98
N SER A 638 -6.45 62.94 -1.68
CA SER A 638 -7.00 64.23 -2.11
C SER A 638 -7.80 64.97 -1.01
N THR A 639 -8.04 64.32 0.13
CA THR A 639 -8.83 64.87 1.25
C THR A 639 -7.95 65.30 2.43
N TYR A 640 -6.61 65.10 2.36
CA TYR A 640 -5.64 65.50 3.38
C TYR A 640 -4.72 66.64 2.92
#